data_AF-A0A0B1Q8R5-F1
#
_entry.id   AF-A0A0B1Q8R5-F1
#
_cell.length_a   1.000
_cell.length_b   1.000
_cell.length_c   1.000
_cell.angle_alpha   90.00
_cell.angle_beta   90.00
_cell.angle_gamma   90.00
#
_symmetry.space_group_name_H-M   'P 1'
#
loop_
_entity.id
_entity.type
_entity.pdbx_description
1 polymer ?
#
loop_
_entity_poly.entity_id
_entity_poly.type
_entity_poly.pdbx_seq_one_letter_code
_entity_poly.pdbx_strand_id
1 'polypeptide(L)'
;MLKNIEETTTPLGIVVVEGFDPSTDWLRAEDLLAFIASAPLGGVLWCGSEPAFGAEDAATYESLRASGTIIRDSRSLAVIMTEAMAGGDASPVEAWGEPELITLAANRKLVVDPRLRLVTQASASIVDDSWTGFLPPLGPDQEHIAFHNFHGLVGGSRIGFEGVRRGFSIERDFENLLWERVSKALSHHHAEQGAIILHGQSGVGKSIALARLALKARETGNAVLLSHGRVPQAGDVSEFLQAVDELAGITLVIVDSTVLPARYDDLLRSFRSLGHRVVVVGSCYRIEDKSQVGEKRLVEVPALLSDGEQKRLMQLVARYVPDVAPHLKEASKSEHALARFYRYLPESRERISEGLGREALLTERELRVRGARRRVRQPETALGLALLEAGFGGDESPLFEDHVTDNVSGPAGRVIDYVMSASRLFKAIPVGLVLRAVSRDLMLSSGATDTNLLLDLFEGQDLFRWKYGDDEGSDLLIGARLQIEAEIVCNRRLGGPRGEAAALIDLIGCAHRAGPEDNEETRFVVDIVQALGPDGPAGDRYKDQFADVARALTELRAQNGVMNGRLMLQESALRRAFVRKHVEINPDQKAALLLEATAAVDGALAAIEDGAGRIYASRRTKEHLLVERAATYGFLATDSAQHAGDPSQIWSSYKAARDATRLATSRVDSYMPLDISLWLSSRILKETSNLNTEQELELKADLLSTLDSVDAGALDPTQFEMFQRQRLSAAEVLKDTAIADEAFQALDATGSTVGYYLRARGLAPRRDKSDGVFSDADIERASAAAAYLIQHYSRISTDPRCMQLLLDMEWIKSTRRWLFKGLRQPLPHLREDRLRAKSYLLDLGLTQPEGLQTRYRYLEAILTWLDGSEETAIKIWRKLDTDTRYVEAGRVLARHVVTDERQQPVVYSGVAERQIAGDRWSIYVEAVGRRVDLLANSFPNEDLAVGRTVRNFAIAFNYRGPIADRVATRLASR
;
A
#
# COMPACT_ATOMS: atom_id res chain seq x y z
N MET A 1 26.35 13.35 26.54
CA MET A 1 26.10 14.69 27.13
C MET A 1 25.58 15.65 26.07
N LEU A 2 26.37 16.11 25.09
CA LEU A 2 25.92 17.06 24.06
C LEU A 2 24.66 16.62 23.27
N LYS A 3 24.56 15.34 22.88
CA LYS A 3 23.33 14.79 22.26
C LYS A 3 22.07 14.87 23.13
N ASN A 4 22.21 14.75 24.45
CA ASN A 4 21.06 14.87 25.36
C ASN A 4 20.64 16.33 25.52
N ILE A 5 21.59 17.27 25.43
CA ILE A 5 21.29 18.71 25.39
C ILE A 5 20.50 18.99 24.09
N GLU A 6 20.93 18.46 22.95
CA GLU A 6 20.21 18.55 21.67
C GLU A 6 18.75 18.05 21.75
N GLU A 7 18.53 16.93 22.45
CA GLU A 7 17.19 16.35 22.66
C GLU A 7 16.32 17.14 23.66
N THR A 8 16.90 18.01 24.48
CA THR A 8 16.21 18.77 25.54
C THR A 8 16.03 20.25 25.22
N THR A 9 16.94 20.86 24.45
CA THR A 9 16.76 22.23 23.95
C THR A 9 15.75 22.28 22.81
N THR A 10 14.53 22.71 23.13
CA THR A 10 13.52 23.09 22.13
C THR A 10 13.97 24.33 21.32
N PRO A 11 13.31 24.70 20.21
CA PRO A 11 13.64 25.92 19.44
C PRO A 11 13.54 27.25 20.21
N LEU A 12 13.01 27.23 21.44
CA LEU A 12 12.91 28.38 22.35
C LEU A 12 13.85 28.27 23.57
N GLY A 13 14.58 27.16 23.71
CA GLY A 13 15.55 26.95 24.77
C GLY A 13 16.86 27.69 24.51
N ILE A 14 17.51 28.14 25.58
CA ILE A 14 18.83 28.79 25.53
C ILE A 14 19.86 27.85 26.14
N VAL A 15 20.94 27.58 25.41
CA VAL A 15 22.14 26.90 25.93
C VAL A 15 22.99 27.92 26.66
N VAL A 16 23.33 27.68 27.92
CA VAL A 16 24.21 28.56 28.68
C VAL A 16 25.58 27.89 28.84
N VAL A 17 26.64 28.58 28.44
CA VAL A 17 28.03 28.17 28.60
C VAL A 17 28.69 29.08 29.62
N GLU A 18 29.12 28.52 30.76
CA GLU A 18 29.76 29.24 31.86
C GLU A 18 31.08 28.54 32.22
N GLY A 19 32.14 29.33 32.39
CA GLY A 19 33.40 28.85 32.96
C GLY A 19 34.18 27.85 32.10
N PHE A 20 33.86 27.72 30.81
CA PHE A 20 34.56 26.82 29.89
C PHE A 20 35.99 27.31 29.60
N ASP A 21 36.98 26.47 29.89
CA ASP A 21 38.39 26.69 29.59
C ASP A 21 38.89 25.61 28.62
N PRO A 22 39.10 25.94 27.33
CA PRO A 22 39.59 25.01 26.31
C PRO A 22 40.89 24.29 26.65
N SER A 23 41.70 24.85 27.56
CA SER A 23 43.03 24.33 27.89
C SER A 23 43.03 23.34 29.07
N THR A 24 42.01 23.39 29.93
CA THR A 24 41.95 22.58 31.16
C THR A 24 40.73 21.68 31.23
N ASP A 25 39.67 21.97 30.46
CA ASP A 25 38.46 21.17 30.47
C ASP A 25 38.60 19.86 29.66
N TRP A 26 37.84 18.85 30.10
CA TRP A 26 37.77 17.54 29.46
C TRP A 26 36.99 17.55 28.14
N LEU A 27 36.12 18.54 27.94
CA LEU A 27 35.34 18.73 26.72
C LEU A 27 36.15 19.56 25.72
N ARG A 28 36.35 19.05 24.50
CA ARG A 28 37.14 19.75 23.50
C ARG A 28 36.37 20.93 22.92
N ALA A 29 37.09 22.02 22.64
CA ALA A 29 36.55 23.20 22.00
C ALA A 29 35.88 22.90 20.66
N GLU A 30 36.51 22.05 19.82
CA GLU A 30 35.98 21.60 18.54
C GLU A 30 34.57 20.98 18.67
N ASP A 31 34.38 20.09 19.65
CA ASP A 31 33.13 19.35 19.86
C ASP A 31 32.02 20.28 20.38
N LEU A 32 32.37 21.20 21.29
CA LEU A 32 31.43 22.18 21.85
C LEU A 32 30.99 23.21 20.80
N LEU A 33 31.93 23.75 20.02
CA LEU A 33 31.63 24.73 18.98
C LEU A 33 30.86 24.10 17.81
N ALA A 34 31.17 22.86 17.43
CA ALA A 34 30.40 22.11 16.45
C ALA A 34 28.95 21.86 16.92
N PHE A 35 28.75 21.59 18.21
CA PHE A 35 27.42 21.47 18.81
C PHE A 35 26.66 22.81 18.80
N ILE A 36 27.31 23.90 19.20
CA ILE A 36 26.69 25.24 19.25
C ILE A 36 26.34 25.75 17.84
N ALA A 37 27.06 25.32 16.81
CA ALA A 37 26.83 25.75 15.44
C ALA A 37 25.43 25.41 14.90
N SER A 38 24.74 24.41 15.46
CA SER A 38 23.36 24.06 15.09
C SER A 38 22.28 24.80 15.91
N ALA A 39 22.67 25.60 16.90
CA ALA A 39 21.74 26.36 17.74
C ALA A 39 21.10 27.54 16.96
N PRO A 40 19.85 27.93 17.28
CA PRO A 40 19.21 29.09 16.66
C PRO A 40 19.94 30.40 17.00
N LEU A 41 19.65 31.46 16.26
CA LEU A 41 20.15 32.82 16.55
C LEU A 41 19.72 33.25 17.96
N GLY A 42 20.69 33.69 18.77
CA GLY A 42 20.51 33.99 20.19
C GLY A 42 20.27 32.76 21.07
N GLY A 43 20.40 31.55 20.53
CA GLY A 43 20.17 30.30 21.22
C GLY A 43 21.28 29.91 22.20
N VAL A 44 22.42 30.61 22.20
CA VAL A 44 23.52 30.36 23.12
C VAL A 44 23.92 31.63 23.87
N LEU A 45 23.93 31.57 25.20
CA LEU A 45 24.47 32.60 26.07
C LEU A 45 25.82 32.14 26.63
N TRP A 46 26.88 32.88 26.31
CA TRP A 46 28.24 32.58 26.76
C TRP A 46 28.70 33.59 27.82
N CYS A 47 28.86 33.11 29.04
CA CYS A 47 29.13 33.92 30.22
C CYS A 47 30.57 33.73 30.74
N GLY A 48 31.10 34.76 31.41
CA GLY A 48 32.42 34.73 32.06
C GLY A 48 33.56 35.38 31.25
N SER A 49 34.80 34.93 31.45
CA SER A 49 36.00 35.46 30.77
C SER A 49 36.14 34.97 29.32
N GLU A 50 36.95 35.67 28.52
CA GLU A 50 37.14 35.29 27.11
C GLU A 50 37.84 33.93 27.00
N PRO A 51 37.26 32.94 26.29
CA PRO A 51 37.87 31.62 26.16
C PRO A 51 39.15 31.68 25.31
N ALA A 52 40.21 31.01 25.78
CA ALA A 52 41.49 30.94 25.11
C ALA A 52 41.52 29.78 24.09
N PHE A 53 40.94 30.00 22.92
CA PHE A 53 40.89 29.01 21.84
C PHE A 53 42.19 28.91 21.03
N GLY A 54 42.42 27.74 20.42
CA GLY A 54 43.40 27.60 19.33
C GLY A 54 42.97 28.37 18.08
N ALA A 55 43.90 28.57 17.13
CA ALA A 55 43.65 29.46 15.97
C ALA A 55 42.43 29.07 15.12
N GLU A 56 42.15 27.77 14.95
CA GLU A 56 41.00 27.28 14.18
C GLU A 56 39.68 27.41 14.96
N ASP A 57 39.69 27.07 16.25
CA ASP A 57 38.52 27.19 17.14
C ASP A 57 38.13 28.65 17.38
N ALA A 58 39.11 29.55 17.49
CA ALA A 58 38.88 30.99 17.65
C ALA A 58 38.15 31.59 16.43
N ALA A 59 38.50 31.16 15.22
CA ALA A 59 37.83 31.59 14.00
C ALA A 59 36.38 31.11 13.95
N THR A 60 36.13 29.88 14.40
CA THR A 60 34.79 29.28 14.46
C THR A 60 33.92 29.98 15.52
N TYR A 61 34.47 30.20 16.72
CA TYR A 61 33.79 30.93 17.80
C TYR A 61 33.41 32.36 17.37
N GLU A 62 34.32 33.10 16.74
CA GLU A 62 33.99 34.45 16.28
C GLU A 62 33.02 34.48 15.10
N SER A 63 33.02 33.46 14.25
CA SER A 63 31.97 33.29 13.24
C SER A 63 30.59 33.09 13.88
N LEU A 64 30.50 32.31 14.95
CA LEU A 64 29.25 32.03 15.67
C LEU A 64 28.77 33.21 16.52
N ARG A 65 29.70 34.05 16.98
CA ARG A 65 29.36 35.32 17.62
C ARG A 65 28.92 36.35 16.59
N ALA A 66 29.61 36.44 15.44
CA ALA A 66 29.25 37.36 14.36
C ALA A 66 27.92 36.98 13.68
N SER A 67 27.58 35.69 13.59
CA SER A 67 26.28 35.23 13.11
C SER A 67 25.14 35.58 14.07
N GLY A 68 25.45 35.89 15.34
CA GLY A 68 24.46 36.12 16.39
C GLY A 68 23.94 34.84 17.04
N THR A 69 24.55 33.68 16.77
CA THR A 69 24.23 32.42 17.45
C THR A 69 24.67 32.45 18.92
N ILE A 70 25.88 32.98 19.16
CA ILE A 70 26.43 33.19 20.51
C ILE A 70 26.19 34.65 20.93
N ILE A 71 25.44 34.84 22.00
CA ILE A 71 25.34 36.09 22.74
C ILE A 71 26.37 36.04 23.87
N ARG A 72 27.30 36.97 23.85
CA ARG A 72 28.41 37.03 24.79
C ARG A 72 28.12 38.02 25.91
N ASP A 73 28.27 37.59 27.17
CA ASP A 73 28.21 38.46 28.35
C ASP A 73 29.45 38.26 29.22
N SER A 74 30.22 39.31 29.45
CA SER A 74 31.48 39.24 30.22
C SER A 74 31.27 38.97 31.71
N ARG A 75 30.04 39.06 32.22
CA ARG A 75 29.69 38.70 33.60
C ARG A 75 29.49 37.19 33.71
N SER A 76 29.71 36.64 34.90
CA SER A 76 29.31 35.25 35.19
C SER A 76 27.80 35.15 35.30
N LEU A 77 27.25 33.97 34.99
CA LEU A 77 25.83 33.67 35.16
C LEU A 77 25.35 33.99 36.57
N ALA A 78 26.17 33.76 37.59
CA ALA A 78 25.85 34.08 38.98
C ALA A 78 25.59 35.58 39.19
N VAL A 79 26.38 36.46 38.56
CA VAL A 79 26.19 37.91 38.65
C VAL A 79 24.93 38.34 37.89
N ILE A 80 24.73 37.80 36.69
CA ILE A 80 23.54 38.08 35.85
C ILE A 80 22.25 37.68 36.60
N MET A 81 22.24 36.50 37.21
CA MET A 81 21.12 36.01 37.99
C MET A 81 20.89 36.84 39.26
N THR A 82 21.95 37.24 39.96
CA THR A 82 21.84 38.07 41.17
C THR A 82 21.26 39.45 40.84
N GLU A 83 21.69 40.07 39.73
CA GLU A 83 21.15 41.34 39.26
C GLU A 83 19.69 41.22 38.82
N ALA A 84 19.32 40.15 38.10
CA ALA A 84 17.93 39.89 37.71
C ALA A 84 17.00 39.62 38.90
N MET A 85 17.50 38.91 39.93
CA MET A 85 16.78 38.67 41.18
C MET A 85 16.67 39.94 42.03
N ALA A 86 17.70 40.79 42.05
CA ALA A 86 17.69 42.08 42.76
C ALA A 86 16.81 43.13 42.06
N GLY A 87 16.67 43.06 40.73
CA GLY A 87 15.80 43.92 39.93
C GLY A 87 14.31 43.56 39.98
N GLY A 88 13.95 42.41 40.57
CA GLY A 88 12.57 41.92 40.62
C GLY A 88 12.05 41.30 39.31
N ASP A 89 12.90 41.21 38.28
CA ASP A 89 12.57 40.62 36.96
C ASP A 89 12.62 39.08 36.97
N ALA A 90 13.28 38.48 37.97
CA ALA A 90 13.31 37.03 38.18
C ALA A 90 12.48 36.65 39.42
N SER A 91 11.30 36.06 39.18
CA SER A 91 10.63 35.27 40.23
C SER A 91 11.43 34.01 40.54
N PRO A 92 11.42 33.50 41.78
CA PRO A 92 11.95 32.17 42.05
C PRO A 92 11.25 31.20 41.10
N VAL A 93 12.06 30.51 40.28
CA VAL A 93 11.60 29.53 39.30
C VAL A 93 10.61 28.60 40.01
N GLU A 94 9.31 28.69 39.67
CA GLU A 94 8.38 27.61 39.96
C GLU A 94 9.04 26.34 39.43
N ALA A 95 9.13 25.28 40.23
CA ALA A 95 9.85 24.07 39.86
C ALA A 95 9.21 23.44 38.61
N TRP A 96 9.69 23.81 37.42
CA TRP A 96 9.28 23.20 36.16
C TRP A 96 9.88 21.80 36.15
N GLY A 97 9.04 20.77 36.00
CA GLY A 97 9.39 19.35 36.17
C GLY A 97 10.78 19.01 35.61
N GLU A 98 11.73 18.82 36.52
CA GLU A 98 13.12 18.59 36.17
C GLU A 98 13.23 17.25 35.41
N PRO A 99 13.89 17.22 34.24
CA PRO A 99 14.27 15.93 33.64
C PRO A 99 15.09 15.16 34.67
N GLU A 100 14.93 13.83 34.71
CA GLU A 100 15.61 12.94 35.69
C GLU A 100 15.00 12.94 37.11
N LEU A 101 14.02 13.80 37.42
CA LEU A 101 13.30 13.76 38.69
C LEU A 101 12.03 12.91 38.61
N ILE A 102 11.80 12.07 39.61
CA ILE A 102 10.55 11.31 39.78
C ILE A 102 9.96 11.67 41.13
N THR A 103 8.87 12.42 41.11
CA THR A 103 8.07 12.68 42.31
C THR A 103 7.15 11.48 42.59
N LEU A 104 7.24 10.94 43.79
CA LEU A 104 6.47 9.81 44.31
C LEU A 104 5.42 10.28 45.33
N ALA A 105 4.52 9.38 45.73
CA ALA A 105 3.55 9.61 46.79
C ALA A 105 4.20 10.16 48.07
N ALA A 106 3.46 10.98 48.81
CA ALA A 106 3.97 11.75 49.96
C ALA A 106 5.14 12.70 49.61
N ASN A 107 5.22 13.17 48.36
CA ASN A 107 6.19 14.15 47.86
C ASN A 107 7.66 13.72 48.02
N ARG A 108 7.92 12.41 47.97
CA ARG A 108 9.27 11.86 47.97
C ARG A 108 9.85 12.00 46.57
N LYS A 109 11.13 12.33 46.46
CA LYS A 109 11.78 12.62 45.18
C LYS A 109 12.90 11.61 44.94
N LEU A 110 12.85 10.93 43.81
CA LEU A 110 13.95 10.12 43.30
C LEU A 110 14.65 10.90 42.19
N VAL A 111 15.95 11.13 42.36
CA VAL A 111 16.81 11.66 41.29
C VAL A 111 17.43 10.47 40.57
N VAL A 112 17.16 10.35 39.28
CA VAL A 112 17.66 9.25 38.45
C VAL A 112 19.01 9.66 37.88
N ASP A 113 20.09 9.16 38.45
CA ASP A 113 21.43 9.47 37.96
C ASP A 113 21.68 8.92 36.53
N PRO A 114 22.66 9.48 35.79
CA PRO A 114 22.90 9.09 34.39
C PRO A 114 23.23 7.61 34.19
N ARG A 115 23.87 6.93 35.16
CA ARG A 115 24.19 5.50 35.06
C ARG A 115 22.92 4.69 35.20
N LEU A 116 22.12 4.95 36.24
CA LEU A 116 20.84 4.27 36.45
C LEU A 116 19.90 4.48 35.25
N ARG A 117 19.88 5.70 34.71
CA ARG A 117 19.11 6.06 33.51
C ARG A 117 19.58 5.26 32.30
N LEU A 118 20.88 5.19 32.04
CA LEU A 118 21.43 4.50 30.86
C LEU A 118 21.15 3.00 30.88
N VAL A 119 21.32 2.35 32.05
CA VAL A 119 21.04 0.91 32.22
C VAL A 119 19.55 0.63 32.03
N THR A 120 18.69 1.41 32.68
CA THR A 120 17.23 1.21 32.63
C THR A 120 16.66 1.52 31.24
N GLN A 121 17.06 2.66 30.64
CA GLN A 121 16.59 3.08 29.32
C GLN A 121 17.07 2.20 28.17
N ALA A 122 18.11 1.39 28.39
CA ALA A 122 18.49 0.34 27.46
C ALA A 122 17.39 -0.73 27.29
N SER A 123 16.41 -0.82 28.21
CA SER A 123 15.33 -1.81 28.20
C SER A 123 13.91 -1.23 28.36
N ALA A 124 13.73 -0.14 29.12
CA ALA A 124 12.44 0.52 29.32
C ALA A 124 12.60 2.04 29.51
N SER A 125 11.72 2.84 28.89
CA SER A 125 11.67 4.28 29.09
C SER A 125 11.22 4.61 30.51
N ILE A 126 11.97 5.49 31.18
CA ILE A 126 11.60 6.07 32.47
C ILE A 126 10.68 7.25 32.20
N VAL A 127 9.46 7.23 32.76
CA VAL A 127 8.53 8.36 32.68
C VAL A 127 8.79 9.29 33.87
N ASP A 128 9.65 10.27 33.66
CA ASP A 128 10.02 11.28 34.67
C ASP A 128 9.04 12.48 34.68
N ASP A 129 9.25 13.41 35.61
CA ASP A 129 8.36 14.56 35.83
C ASP A 129 8.27 15.49 34.60
N SER A 130 9.24 15.44 33.70
CA SER A 130 9.22 16.24 32.45
C SER A 130 8.14 15.80 31.46
N TRP A 131 7.58 14.58 31.61
CA TRP A 131 6.52 14.06 30.74
C TRP A 131 5.13 14.57 31.15
N THR A 132 4.95 14.83 32.45
CA THR A 132 3.72 15.36 33.07
C THR A 132 3.79 16.86 33.36
N GLY A 133 4.98 17.46 33.27
CA GLY A 133 5.22 18.90 33.48
C GLY A 133 4.55 19.81 32.45
N PHE A 134 4.91 21.09 32.45
CA PHE A 134 4.28 22.11 31.59
C PHE A 134 4.24 21.67 30.11
N LEU A 135 3.08 21.82 29.47
CA LEU A 135 2.88 21.50 28.06
C LEU A 135 2.70 22.80 27.27
N PRO A 136 3.69 23.21 26.46
CA PRO A 136 3.64 24.48 25.77
C PRO A 136 2.43 24.58 24.82
N PRO A 137 1.72 25.73 24.79
CA PRO A 137 0.67 25.94 23.80
C PRO A 137 1.29 25.98 22.40
N LEU A 138 0.60 25.37 21.43
CA LEU A 138 0.99 25.40 20.01
C LEU A 138 0.09 26.37 19.26
N GLY A 139 0.64 27.07 18.27
CA GLY A 139 -0.17 27.80 17.30
C GLY A 139 -1.04 26.84 16.46
N PRO A 140 -2.11 27.32 15.80
CA PRO A 140 -3.05 26.47 15.07
C PRO A 140 -2.40 25.59 13.99
N ASP A 141 -1.45 26.13 13.22
CA ASP A 141 -0.74 25.37 12.19
C ASP A 141 0.17 24.29 12.79
N GLN A 142 0.86 24.61 13.88
CA GLN A 142 1.72 23.67 14.60
C GLN A 142 0.91 22.58 15.29
N GLU A 143 -0.29 22.90 15.77
CA GLU A 143 -1.20 21.93 16.37
C GLU A 143 -1.68 20.90 15.33
N HIS A 144 -2.02 21.34 14.11
CA HIS A 144 -2.35 20.43 13.02
C HIS A 144 -1.17 19.51 12.66
N ILE A 145 0.04 20.06 12.54
CA ILE A 145 1.25 19.26 12.27
C ILE A 145 1.48 18.24 13.40
N ALA A 146 1.35 18.66 14.66
CA ALA A 146 1.52 17.79 15.82
C ALA A 146 0.47 16.67 15.86
N PHE A 147 -0.77 16.94 15.47
CA PHE A 147 -1.82 15.93 15.33
C PHE A 147 -1.44 14.86 14.29
N HIS A 148 -0.98 15.27 13.11
CA HIS A 148 -0.51 14.32 12.09
C HIS A 148 0.74 13.54 12.54
N ASN A 149 1.70 14.19 13.20
CA ASN A 149 2.90 13.54 13.74
C ASN A 149 2.57 12.49 14.81
N PHE A 150 1.61 12.79 15.70
CA PHE A 150 1.13 11.86 16.73
C PHE A 150 0.58 10.55 16.12
N HIS A 151 -0.17 10.66 15.01
CA HIS A 151 -0.65 9.49 14.28
C HIS A 151 0.41 8.88 13.35
N GLY A 152 1.50 9.59 13.04
CA GLY A 152 2.51 9.27 12.04
C GLY A 152 3.86 8.75 12.49
N LEU A 153 4.15 8.69 13.80
CA LEU A 153 5.43 8.21 14.36
C LEU A 153 6.67 9.05 14.01
N VAL A 154 6.52 10.36 13.80
CA VAL A 154 7.68 11.26 13.82
C VAL A 154 8.02 11.57 15.28
N GLY A 155 8.96 10.85 15.91
CA GLY A 155 9.69 11.29 17.13
C GLY A 155 9.44 10.59 18.49
N GLY A 156 9.52 9.25 18.56
CA GLY A 156 9.68 8.53 19.84
C GLY A 156 8.42 8.45 20.74
N SER A 157 8.53 7.77 21.89
CA SER A 157 7.40 7.51 22.82
C SER A 157 6.83 8.80 23.44
N ARG A 158 7.66 9.83 23.63
CA ARG A 158 7.28 11.12 24.24
C ARG A 158 6.18 11.85 23.45
N ILE A 159 6.21 11.82 22.12
CA ILE A 159 5.19 12.45 21.28
C ILE A 159 3.83 11.78 21.43
N GLY A 160 3.82 10.46 21.70
CA GLY A 160 2.60 9.75 22.07
C GLY A 160 1.97 10.32 23.34
N PHE A 161 2.77 10.65 24.33
CA PHE A 161 2.30 11.21 25.61
C PHE A 161 1.81 12.65 25.43
N GLU A 162 2.58 13.48 24.73
CA GLU A 162 2.16 14.85 24.43
C GLU A 162 0.85 14.88 23.65
N GLY A 163 0.70 14.03 22.62
CA GLY A 163 -0.53 13.96 21.85
C GLY A 163 -1.74 13.49 22.65
N VAL A 164 -1.56 12.56 23.61
CA VAL A 164 -2.62 12.19 24.57
C VAL A 164 -3.00 13.40 25.44
N ARG A 165 -2.03 14.14 25.98
CA ARG A 165 -2.26 15.33 26.80
C ARG A 165 -2.91 16.48 26.02
N ARG A 166 -2.63 16.60 24.71
CA ARG A 166 -3.25 17.58 23.80
C ARG A 166 -4.64 17.18 23.29
N GLY A 167 -5.10 15.95 23.59
CA GLY A 167 -6.42 15.47 23.15
C GLY A 167 -6.49 15.05 21.68
N PHE A 168 -5.37 14.59 21.08
CA PHE A 168 -5.32 14.10 19.69
C PHE A 168 -5.93 12.69 19.52
N SER A 169 -6.50 12.12 20.58
CA SER A 169 -7.17 10.83 20.62
C SER A 169 -8.35 10.86 21.58
N ILE A 170 -9.33 9.98 21.35
CA ILE A 170 -10.47 9.83 22.26
C ILE A 170 -10.07 8.98 23.48
N GLU A 171 -10.72 9.27 24.61
CA GLU A 171 -10.76 8.36 25.74
C GLU A 171 -11.88 7.33 25.54
N ARG A 172 -11.52 6.07 25.73
CA ARG A 172 -12.39 4.91 25.55
C ARG A 172 -12.95 4.43 26.88
N ASP A 173 -14.15 3.87 26.84
CA ASP A 173 -14.91 3.56 28.06
C ASP A 173 -14.23 2.46 28.90
N PHE A 174 -13.55 1.50 28.25
CA PHE A 174 -12.79 0.44 28.93
C PHE A 174 -11.62 0.97 29.76
N GLU A 175 -11.13 2.19 29.47
CA GLU A 175 -9.97 2.76 30.16
C GLU A 175 -10.28 3.07 31.63
N ASN A 176 -11.54 3.36 31.95
CA ASN A 176 -11.99 3.51 33.32
C ASN A 176 -11.88 2.20 34.10
N LEU A 177 -12.30 1.09 33.49
CA LEU A 177 -12.18 -0.25 34.07
C LEU A 177 -10.70 -0.66 34.23
N LEU A 178 -9.86 -0.35 33.24
CA LEU A 178 -8.42 -0.58 33.31
C LEU A 178 -7.81 0.19 34.49
N TRP A 179 -8.14 1.48 34.63
CA TRP A 179 -7.65 2.30 35.73
C TRP A 179 -8.12 1.81 37.10
N GLU A 180 -9.39 1.44 37.24
CA GLU A 180 -9.94 0.89 38.49
C GLU A 180 -9.15 -0.34 38.94
N ARG A 181 -8.86 -1.26 38.01
CA ARG A 181 -8.05 -2.46 38.31
C ARG A 181 -6.60 -2.13 38.65
N VAL A 182 -5.96 -1.26 37.87
CA VAL A 182 -4.55 -0.90 38.10
C VAL A 182 -4.38 -0.13 39.41
N SER A 183 -5.27 0.82 39.73
CA SER A 183 -5.23 1.56 41.00
C SER A 183 -5.44 0.65 42.22
N LYS A 184 -6.34 -0.34 42.10
CA LYS A 184 -6.50 -1.39 43.13
C LYS A 184 -5.23 -2.23 43.27
N ALA A 185 -4.63 -2.63 42.15
CA ALA A 185 -3.36 -3.36 42.16
C ALA A 185 -2.20 -2.54 42.74
N LEU A 186 -2.12 -1.23 42.45
CA LEU A 186 -1.09 -0.35 43.00
C LEU A 186 -1.24 -0.20 44.51
N SER A 187 -2.48 -0.08 45.03
CA SER A 187 -2.71 -0.04 46.49
C SER A 187 -2.45 -1.38 47.19
N HIS A 188 -2.68 -2.51 46.51
CA HIS A 188 -2.56 -3.87 47.08
C HIS A 188 -1.64 -4.77 46.24
N HIS A 189 -0.45 -4.28 45.88
CA HIS A 189 0.45 -4.94 44.91
C HIS A 189 0.87 -6.37 45.29
N HIS A 190 0.85 -6.72 46.57
CA HIS A 190 1.18 -8.07 47.08
C HIS A 190 0.05 -9.08 46.88
N ALA A 191 -1.20 -8.63 46.71
CA ALA A 191 -2.38 -9.49 46.59
C ALA A 191 -2.65 -9.94 45.15
N GLU A 192 -2.09 -9.26 44.14
CA GLU A 192 -2.27 -9.61 42.74
C GLU A 192 -1.58 -10.93 42.42
N GLN A 193 -2.24 -11.90 41.79
CA GLN A 193 -1.62 -13.20 41.49
C GLN A 193 -0.88 -13.23 40.14
N GLY A 194 -1.15 -12.27 39.25
CA GLY A 194 -0.56 -12.19 37.92
C GLY A 194 -0.57 -10.76 37.39
N ALA A 195 0.01 -10.56 36.21
CA ALA A 195 -0.02 -9.29 35.51
C ALA A 195 -1.44 -8.97 35.01
N ILE A 196 -1.77 -7.68 34.97
CA ILE A 196 -3.01 -7.20 34.35
C ILE A 196 -2.79 -7.18 32.84
N ILE A 197 -3.74 -7.71 32.08
CA ILE A 197 -3.59 -7.89 30.64
C ILE A 197 -4.64 -7.06 29.91
N LEU A 198 -4.18 -6.19 29.02
CA LEU A 198 -5.01 -5.43 28.10
C LEU A 198 -5.02 -6.11 26.72
N HIS A 199 -6.14 -6.71 26.34
CA HIS A 199 -6.23 -7.51 25.11
C HIS A 199 -7.25 -6.96 24.10
N GLY A 200 -6.94 -7.07 22.81
CA GLY A 200 -7.83 -6.63 21.74
C GLY A 200 -7.15 -6.60 20.38
N GLN A 201 -7.89 -6.26 19.33
CA GLN A 201 -7.41 -6.31 17.93
C GLN A 201 -6.31 -5.28 17.64
N SER A 202 -5.59 -5.39 16.52
CA SER A 202 -4.73 -4.29 16.07
C SER A 202 -5.56 -3.03 15.75
N GLY A 203 -5.01 -1.85 16.03
CA GLY A 203 -5.66 -0.57 15.69
C GLY A 203 -6.85 -0.13 16.57
N VAL A 204 -7.17 -0.82 17.68
CA VAL A 204 -8.29 -0.44 18.57
C VAL A 204 -7.95 0.58 19.66
N GLY A 205 -6.69 1.05 19.71
CA GLY A 205 -6.25 2.09 20.66
C GLY A 205 -5.51 1.61 21.93
N LYS A 206 -5.07 0.34 21.99
CA LYS A 206 -4.36 -0.22 23.17
C LYS A 206 -3.16 0.63 23.62
N SER A 207 -2.24 0.96 22.72
CA SER A 207 -1.05 1.76 23.03
C SER A 207 -1.39 3.17 23.53
N ILE A 208 -2.48 3.77 23.03
CA ILE A 208 -2.94 5.09 23.46
C ILE A 208 -3.47 5.01 24.89
N ALA A 209 -4.27 3.98 25.20
CA ALA A 209 -4.76 3.74 26.55
C ALA A 209 -3.61 3.46 27.54
N LEU A 210 -2.56 2.73 27.13
CA LEU A 210 -1.37 2.50 27.95
C LEU A 210 -0.57 3.79 28.24
N ALA A 211 -0.46 4.70 27.26
CA ALA A 211 0.15 6.01 27.48
C ALA A 211 -0.69 6.87 28.46
N ARG A 212 -2.02 6.84 28.33
CA ARG A 212 -2.93 7.54 29.26
C ARG A 212 -2.86 6.93 30.67
N LEU A 213 -2.76 5.60 30.77
CA LEU A 213 -2.55 4.89 32.04
C LEU A 213 -1.25 5.32 32.73
N ALA A 214 -0.15 5.40 31.98
CA ALA A 214 1.15 5.86 32.49
C ALA A 214 1.06 7.28 33.07
N LEU A 215 0.43 8.21 32.33
CA LEU A 215 0.22 9.59 32.79
C LEU A 215 -0.55 9.63 34.11
N LYS A 216 -1.69 8.93 34.17
CA LYS A 216 -2.54 8.88 35.37
C LYS A 216 -1.84 8.24 36.58
N ALA A 217 -0.99 7.23 36.35
CA ALA A 217 -0.18 6.62 37.39
C ALA A 217 0.92 7.57 37.92
N ARG A 218 1.54 8.38 37.05
CA ARG A 218 2.51 9.42 37.47
C ARG A 218 1.83 10.53 38.27
N GLU A 219 0.67 11.02 37.81
CA GLU A 219 -0.12 12.05 38.51
C GLU A 219 -0.58 11.61 39.92
N THR A 220 -0.71 10.30 40.14
CA THR A 220 -1.02 9.71 41.46
C THR A 220 0.22 9.40 42.31
N GLY A 221 1.42 9.75 41.84
CA GLY A 221 2.67 9.61 42.58
C GLY A 221 3.32 8.22 42.51
N ASN A 222 3.03 7.41 41.49
CA ASN A 222 3.67 6.10 41.29
C ASN A 222 4.83 6.21 40.30
N ALA A 223 5.93 5.48 40.51
CA ALA A 223 6.98 5.39 39.49
C ALA A 223 6.46 4.62 38.27
N VAL A 224 6.84 5.01 37.05
CA VAL A 224 6.37 4.34 35.82
C VAL A 224 7.54 4.02 34.90
N LEU A 225 7.62 2.74 34.51
CA LEU A 225 8.49 2.26 33.43
C LEU A 225 7.64 1.83 32.25
N LEU A 226 8.06 2.20 31.04
CA LEU A 226 7.35 1.89 29.81
C LEU A 226 8.27 1.20 28.81
N SER A 227 7.96 -0.05 28.46
CA SER A 227 8.67 -0.79 27.41
C SER A 227 7.78 -0.94 26.18
N HIS A 228 8.35 -0.70 24.99
CA HIS A 228 7.67 -0.85 23.71
C HIS A 228 8.31 -1.95 22.88
N GLY A 229 7.49 -2.80 22.26
CA GLY A 229 7.92 -3.81 21.29
C GLY A 229 8.68 -5.00 21.86
N ARG A 230 9.06 -4.98 23.15
CA ARG A 230 9.72 -6.10 23.84
C ARG A 230 9.33 -6.15 25.31
N VAL A 231 9.53 -7.31 25.93
CA VAL A 231 9.46 -7.48 27.38
C VAL A 231 10.86 -7.18 27.94
N PRO A 232 11.01 -6.28 28.92
CA PRO A 232 12.32 -5.99 29.51
C PRO A 232 12.84 -7.20 30.30
N GLN A 233 14.16 -7.35 30.37
CA GLN A 233 14.77 -8.33 31.28
C GLN A 233 14.69 -7.79 32.71
N ALA A 234 14.45 -8.68 33.68
CA ALA A 234 14.28 -8.25 35.06
C ALA A 234 15.53 -7.58 35.64
N GLY A 235 16.73 -8.05 35.25
CA GLY A 235 18.00 -7.49 35.70
C GLY A 235 18.24 -6.05 35.26
N ASP A 236 17.86 -5.70 34.03
CA ASP A 236 18.12 -4.37 33.44
C ASP A 236 17.35 -3.23 34.14
N VAL A 237 16.25 -3.56 34.81
CA VAL A 237 15.41 -2.58 35.53
C VAL A 237 15.48 -2.74 37.04
N SER A 238 16.19 -3.75 37.56
CA SER A 238 16.21 -4.10 38.99
C SER A 238 16.80 -2.98 39.84
N GLU A 239 17.88 -2.34 39.40
CA GLU A 239 18.53 -1.23 40.11
C GLU A 239 17.58 -0.03 40.27
N PHE A 240 16.77 0.24 39.25
CA PHE A 240 15.74 1.29 39.31
C PHE A 240 14.61 0.93 40.29
N LEU A 241 14.12 -0.32 40.23
CA LEU A 241 13.08 -0.80 41.14
C LEU A 241 13.54 -0.70 42.59
N GLN A 242 14.79 -1.08 42.87
CA GLN A 242 15.39 -0.97 44.19
C GLN A 242 15.43 0.49 44.68
N ALA A 243 15.85 1.43 43.83
CA ALA A 243 15.89 2.86 44.20
C ALA A 243 14.50 3.42 44.53
N VAL A 244 13.45 2.94 43.85
CA VAL A 244 12.06 3.30 44.18
C VAL A 244 11.59 2.64 45.48
N ASP A 245 11.95 1.37 45.70
CA ASP A 245 11.58 0.61 46.90
C ASP A 245 12.17 1.21 48.19
N GLU A 246 13.41 1.72 48.13
CA GLU A 246 14.09 2.42 49.23
C GLU A 246 13.32 3.68 49.67
N LEU A 247 12.65 4.34 48.72
CA LEU A 247 11.75 5.47 48.98
C LEU A 247 10.33 5.02 49.30
N ALA A 248 10.11 3.73 49.55
CA ALA A 248 8.84 3.07 49.78
C ALA A 248 7.79 3.33 48.67
N GLY A 249 8.25 3.65 47.46
CA GLY A 249 7.40 3.83 46.28
C GLY A 249 6.88 2.50 45.74
N ILE A 250 6.02 2.60 44.73
CA ILE A 250 5.50 1.46 43.97
C ILE A 250 5.74 1.77 42.50
N THR A 251 6.24 0.79 41.76
CA THR A 251 6.51 0.94 40.32
C THR A 251 5.42 0.26 39.49
N LEU A 252 4.85 0.99 38.54
CA LEU A 252 4.03 0.46 37.47
C LEU A 252 4.92 0.18 36.25
N VAL A 253 5.02 -1.08 35.85
CA VAL A 253 5.73 -1.48 34.63
C VAL A 253 4.71 -1.76 33.55
N ILE A 254 4.67 -0.89 32.54
CA ILE A 254 3.80 -1.03 31.38
C ILE A 254 4.62 -1.61 30.22
N VAL A 255 4.13 -2.70 29.65
CA VAL A 255 4.82 -3.42 28.58
C VAL A 255 3.91 -3.52 27.36
N ASP A 256 4.09 -2.59 26.40
CA ASP A 256 3.39 -2.58 25.13
C ASP A 256 4.13 -3.41 24.09
N SER A 257 4.06 -4.73 24.21
CA SER A 257 4.80 -5.69 23.36
C SER A 257 3.93 -6.73 22.67
N THR A 258 2.62 -6.75 22.94
CA THR A 258 1.67 -7.68 22.32
C THR A 258 2.10 -9.16 22.39
N VAL A 259 2.59 -9.62 23.55
CA VAL A 259 3.02 -11.02 23.75
C VAL A 259 1.99 -11.82 24.58
N LEU A 260 2.20 -13.13 24.71
CA LEU A 260 1.33 -14.01 25.49
C LEU A 260 1.31 -13.62 26.99
N PRO A 261 0.13 -13.69 27.67
CA PRO A 261 -0.02 -13.35 29.08
C PRO A 261 1.03 -13.96 30.02
N ALA A 262 1.39 -15.22 29.82
CA ALA A 262 2.34 -15.95 30.65
C ALA A 262 3.71 -15.27 30.76
N ARG A 263 4.17 -14.58 29.71
CA ARG A 263 5.45 -13.85 29.73
C ARG A 263 5.43 -12.66 30.69
N TYR A 264 4.28 -12.00 30.84
CA TYR A 264 4.12 -10.90 31.80
C TYR A 264 4.04 -11.45 33.23
N ASP A 265 3.40 -12.60 33.42
CA ASP A 265 3.34 -13.28 34.72
C ASP A 265 4.73 -13.77 35.17
N ASP A 266 5.55 -14.27 34.24
CA ASP A 266 6.94 -14.64 34.51
C ASP A 266 7.75 -13.41 34.95
N LEU A 267 7.62 -12.28 34.23
CA LEU A 267 8.30 -11.03 34.57
C LEU A 267 7.91 -10.53 35.97
N LEU A 268 6.60 -10.52 36.28
CA LEU A 268 6.10 -10.14 37.61
C LEU A 268 6.64 -11.06 38.70
N ARG A 269 6.69 -12.38 38.45
CA ARG A 269 7.27 -13.35 39.38
C ARG A 269 8.75 -13.10 39.62
N SER A 270 9.52 -12.79 38.58
CA SER A 270 10.93 -12.44 38.71
C SER A 270 11.14 -11.22 39.59
N PHE A 271 10.40 -10.13 39.38
CA PHE A 271 10.50 -8.94 40.23
C PHE A 271 10.14 -9.20 41.68
N ARG A 272 9.08 -9.97 41.93
CA ARG A 272 8.64 -10.30 43.29
C ARG A 272 9.58 -11.24 44.02
N SER A 273 10.25 -12.14 43.31
CA SER A 273 11.27 -13.01 43.91
C SER A 273 12.44 -12.21 44.52
N LEU A 274 12.67 -10.99 44.01
CA LEU A 274 13.65 -10.03 44.51
C LEU A 274 13.07 -9.03 45.53
N GLY A 275 11.79 -9.16 45.89
CA GLY A 275 11.13 -8.31 46.90
C GLY A 275 10.60 -6.97 46.40
N HIS A 276 10.59 -6.73 45.09
CA HIS A 276 10.19 -5.42 44.53
C HIS A 276 8.69 -5.15 44.63
N ARG A 277 8.32 -3.88 44.90
CA ARG A 277 6.93 -3.41 44.94
C ARG A 277 6.47 -2.97 43.56
N VAL A 278 5.97 -3.93 42.78
CA VAL A 278 5.68 -3.71 41.36
C VAL A 278 4.30 -4.22 40.94
N VAL A 279 3.70 -3.51 39.98
CA VAL A 279 2.53 -3.95 39.22
C VAL A 279 2.91 -3.99 37.75
N VAL A 280 2.58 -5.07 37.04
CA VAL A 280 2.85 -5.22 35.61
C VAL A 280 1.54 -5.16 34.83
N VAL A 281 1.54 -4.33 33.77
CA VAL A 281 0.44 -4.25 32.79
C VAL A 281 1.00 -4.56 31.41
N GLY A 282 0.49 -5.62 30.78
CA GLY A 282 0.90 -6.05 29.44
C GLY A 282 -0.18 -5.84 28.39
N SER A 283 0.20 -5.55 27.13
CA SER A 283 -0.73 -5.61 25.99
C SER A 283 -0.67 -6.98 25.30
N CYS A 284 -1.80 -7.47 24.78
CA CYS A 284 -1.81 -8.63 23.88
C CYS A 284 -2.87 -8.51 22.78
N TYR A 285 -2.81 -9.40 21.80
CA TYR A 285 -3.90 -9.57 20.83
C TYR A 285 -5.13 -10.17 21.49
N ARG A 286 -6.29 -10.07 20.82
CA ARG A 286 -7.56 -10.47 21.40
C ARG A 286 -7.52 -11.95 21.81
N ILE A 287 -7.85 -12.20 23.08
CA ILE A 287 -8.04 -13.56 23.62
C ILE A 287 -9.52 -13.91 23.46
N GLU A 288 -9.84 -14.93 22.67
CA GLU A 288 -11.22 -15.40 22.47
C GLU A 288 -11.57 -16.64 23.33
N ASP A 289 -10.59 -17.22 24.03
CA ASP A 289 -10.78 -18.42 24.85
C ASP A 289 -11.74 -18.14 26.04
N LYS A 290 -12.94 -18.70 25.93
CA LYS A 290 -14.04 -18.53 26.91
C LYS A 290 -13.66 -18.98 28.32
N SER A 291 -12.68 -19.87 28.48
CA SER A 291 -12.21 -20.32 29.79
C SER A 291 -11.45 -19.23 30.55
N GLN A 292 -10.83 -18.29 29.84
CA GLN A 292 -10.02 -17.20 30.40
C GLN A 292 -10.78 -15.87 30.50
N VAL A 293 -11.82 -15.66 29.68
CA VAL A 293 -12.62 -14.41 29.61
C VAL A 293 -13.28 -14.02 30.95
N GLY A 294 -13.38 -14.93 31.92
CA GLY A 294 -13.86 -14.66 33.28
C GLY A 294 -12.80 -14.16 34.28
N GLU A 295 -11.52 -14.14 33.91
CA GLU A 295 -10.45 -13.72 34.82
C GLU A 295 -10.47 -12.21 35.05
N LYS A 296 -10.58 -11.78 36.32
CA LYS A 296 -10.62 -10.36 36.73
C LYS A 296 -9.39 -9.54 36.30
N ARG A 297 -8.30 -10.17 35.86
CA ARG A 297 -7.08 -9.50 35.38
C ARG A 297 -7.08 -9.18 33.88
N LEU A 298 -7.99 -9.77 33.09
CA LEU A 298 -8.09 -9.55 31.65
C LEU A 298 -9.07 -8.42 31.33
N VAL A 299 -8.60 -7.36 30.68
CA VAL A 299 -9.40 -6.22 30.22
C VAL A 299 -9.50 -6.27 28.71
N GLU A 300 -10.70 -6.53 28.18
CA GLU A 300 -10.96 -6.50 26.74
C GLU A 300 -11.08 -5.06 26.24
N VAL A 301 -10.44 -4.80 25.09
CA VAL A 301 -10.62 -3.57 24.31
C VAL A 301 -11.57 -3.87 23.15
N PRO A 302 -12.85 -3.46 23.24
CA PRO A 302 -13.84 -3.80 22.23
C PRO A 302 -13.53 -3.07 20.90
N ALA A 303 -13.79 -3.75 19.78
CA ALA A 303 -13.67 -3.15 18.44
C ALA A 303 -14.81 -2.14 18.18
N LEU A 304 -16.02 -2.47 18.64
CA LEU A 304 -17.19 -1.61 18.55
C LEU A 304 -17.06 -0.40 19.48
N LEU A 305 -17.39 0.78 18.98
CA LEU A 305 -17.43 2.01 19.76
C LEU A 305 -18.80 2.21 20.43
N SER A 306 -18.80 2.61 21.70
CA SER A 306 -20.04 3.03 22.37
C SER A 306 -20.60 4.32 21.77
N ASP A 307 -21.88 4.63 22.00
CA ASP A 307 -22.50 5.88 21.53
C ASP A 307 -21.76 7.13 22.06
N GLY A 308 -21.19 7.05 23.26
CA GLY A 308 -20.36 8.10 23.84
C GLY A 308 -19.02 8.25 23.11
N GLU A 309 -18.34 7.13 22.86
CA GLU A 309 -17.09 7.09 22.11
C GLU A 309 -17.27 7.59 20.66
N GLN A 310 -18.37 7.23 20.00
CA GLN A 310 -18.70 7.69 18.65
C GLN A 310 -18.83 9.22 18.60
N LYS A 311 -19.51 9.83 19.58
CA LYS A 311 -19.63 11.29 19.66
C LYS A 311 -18.27 11.96 19.85
N ARG A 312 -17.43 11.44 20.75
CA ARG A 312 -16.06 11.94 20.96
C ARG A 312 -15.20 11.81 19.70
N LEU A 313 -15.32 10.71 18.95
CA LEU A 313 -14.60 10.51 17.69
C LEU A 313 -15.02 11.53 16.64
N MET A 314 -16.33 11.76 16.48
CA MET A 314 -16.84 12.75 15.53
C MET A 314 -16.41 14.18 15.88
N GLN A 315 -16.30 14.52 17.17
CA GLN A 315 -15.74 15.81 17.62
C GLN A 315 -14.27 15.95 17.24
N LEU A 316 -13.47 14.90 17.43
CA LEU A 316 -12.06 14.88 17.04
C LEU A 316 -11.88 15.06 15.53
N VAL A 317 -12.70 14.34 14.73
CA VAL A 317 -12.68 14.42 13.26
C VAL A 317 -13.07 15.81 12.78
N ALA A 318 -14.12 16.40 13.36
CA ALA A 318 -14.57 17.75 13.01
C ALA A 318 -13.48 18.81 13.29
N ARG A 319 -12.65 18.59 14.32
CA ARG A 319 -11.58 19.52 14.70
C ARG A 319 -10.38 19.46 13.75
N TYR A 320 -9.89 18.27 13.41
CA TYR A 320 -8.61 18.12 12.70
C TYR A 320 -8.73 17.68 11.23
N VAL A 321 -9.82 17.01 10.86
CA VAL A 321 -10.00 16.41 9.52
C VAL A 321 -11.45 16.54 9.04
N PRO A 322 -12.00 17.76 8.92
CA PRO A 322 -13.43 17.98 8.65
C PRO A 322 -13.91 17.33 7.34
N ASP A 323 -13.05 17.24 6.33
CA ASP A 323 -13.35 16.63 5.03
C ASP A 323 -13.71 15.14 5.13
N VAL A 324 -13.28 14.46 6.20
CA VAL A 324 -13.51 13.02 6.42
C VAL A 324 -14.83 12.76 7.15
N ALA A 325 -15.38 13.76 7.85
CA ALA A 325 -16.56 13.60 8.70
C ALA A 325 -17.78 12.97 8.00
N PRO A 326 -18.13 13.33 6.74
CA PRO A 326 -19.27 12.73 6.05
C PRO A 326 -19.09 11.22 5.84
N HIS A 327 -17.88 10.78 5.50
CA HIS A 327 -17.57 9.38 5.21
C HIS A 327 -17.47 8.50 6.45
N LEU A 328 -17.21 9.10 7.62
CA LEU A 328 -17.09 8.38 8.88
C LEU A 328 -18.43 8.22 9.62
N LYS A 329 -19.43 9.06 9.31
CA LYS A 329 -20.68 9.14 10.08
C LYS A 329 -21.46 7.82 10.13
N GLU A 330 -21.53 7.09 9.02
CA GLU A 330 -22.17 5.77 8.98
C GLU A 330 -21.25 4.67 9.51
N ALA A 331 -19.96 4.77 9.21
CA ALA A 331 -18.96 3.78 9.61
C ALA A 331 -18.65 3.78 11.11
N SER A 332 -18.91 4.89 11.81
CA SER A 332 -18.69 5.02 13.26
C SER A 332 -19.51 4.01 14.08
N LYS A 333 -20.61 3.50 13.50
CA LYS A 333 -21.47 2.46 14.10
C LYS A 333 -20.97 1.04 13.88
N SER A 334 -19.93 0.85 13.06
CA SER A 334 -19.36 -0.47 12.76
C SER A 334 -18.19 -0.79 13.68
N GLU A 335 -17.85 -2.08 13.79
CA GLU A 335 -16.64 -2.55 14.47
C GLU A 335 -15.32 -2.03 13.85
N HIS A 336 -15.42 -1.39 12.67
CA HIS A 336 -14.28 -0.92 11.89
C HIS A 336 -14.15 0.61 11.91
N ALA A 337 -14.86 1.30 12.80
CA ALA A 337 -14.86 2.76 12.91
C ALA A 337 -13.44 3.34 13.01
N LEU A 338 -12.61 2.81 13.92
CA LEU A 338 -11.23 3.28 14.13
C LEU A 338 -10.33 2.92 12.95
N ALA A 339 -10.40 1.69 12.44
CA ALA A 339 -9.65 1.27 11.26
C ALA A 339 -9.95 2.18 10.05
N ARG A 340 -11.21 2.56 9.87
CA ARG A 340 -11.63 3.48 8.79
C ARG A 340 -11.15 4.91 9.06
N PHE A 341 -11.21 5.39 10.29
CA PHE A 341 -10.66 6.70 10.66
C PHE A 341 -9.17 6.79 10.32
N TYR A 342 -8.38 5.80 10.74
CA TYR A 342 -6.96 5.75 10.45
C TYR A 342 -6.65 5.55 8.96
N ARG A 343 -7.49 4.85 8.20
CA ARG A 343 -7.34 4.76 6.74
C ARG A 343 -7.34 6.15 6.08
N TYR A 344 -8.14 7.08 6.60
CA TYR A 344 -8.21 8.46 6.15
C TYR A 344 -7.09 9.36 6.68
N LEU A 345 -6.26 8.86 7.62
CA LEU A 345 -5.04 9.50 8.10
C LEU A 345 -3.81 8.83 7.47
N PRO A 346 -3.26 9.37 6.37
CA PRO A 346 -2.14 8.77 5.65
C PRO A 346 -0.97 8.39 6.55
N GLU A 347 -0.70 9.22 7.56
CA GLU A 347 0.42 9.06 8.48
C GLU A 347 0.27 7.80 9.36
N SER A 348 -0.96 7.41 9.69
CA SER A 348 -1.22 6.24 10.56
C SER A 348 -1.12 4.88 9.87
N ARG A 349 -1.06 4.86 8.53
CA ARG A 349 -1.07 3.62 7.74
C ARG A 349 0.13 2.73 8.02
N GLU A 350 1.30 3.32 8.24
CA GLU A 350 2.52 2.59 8.55
C GLU A 350 2.41 1.86 9.89
N ARG A 351 1.88 2.52 10.93
CA ARG A 351 1.66 1.94 12.25
C ARG A 351 0.65 0.79 12.21
N ILE A 352 -0.43 0.94 11.45
CA ILE A 352 -1.41 -0.15 11.27
C ILE A 352 -0.80 -1.31 10.51
N SER A 353 -0.05 -1.03 9.45
CA SER A 353 0.67 -2.06 8.69
C SER A 353 1.68 -2.81 9.55
N GLU A 354 2.38 -2.11 10.44
CA GLU A 354 3.30 -2.73 11.39
C GLU A 354 2.57 -3.57 12.43
N GLY A 355 1.50 -3.05 13.02
CA GLY A 355 0.68 -3.78 14.00
C GLY A 355 0.05 -5.04 13.40
N LEU A 356 -0.52 -4.96 12.20
CA LEU A 356 -1.08 -6.12 11.47
C LEU A 356 0.01 -7.09 11.03
N GLY A 357 1.17 -6.60 10.59
CA GLY A 357 2.31 -7.45 10.26
C GLY A 357 2.80 -8.27 11.46
N ARG A 358 2.86 -7.65 12.65
CA ARG A 358 3.19 -8.34 13.91
C ARG A 358 2.10 -9.34 14.32
N GLU A 359 0.82 -9.00 14.10
CA GLU A 359 -0.33 -9.88 14.36
C GLU A 359 -0.22 -11.14 13.50
N ALA A 360 0.00 -10.98 12.19
CA ALA A 360 0.20 -12.09 11.27
C ALA A 360 1.38 -12.98 11.66
N LEU A 361 2.52 -12.41 12.08
CA LEU A 361 3.68 -13.19 12.55
C LEU A 361 3.39 -13.97 13.84
N LEU A 362 2.58 -13.42 14.73
CA LEU A 362 2.19 -14.12 15.96
C LEU A 362 1.19 -15.25 15.67
N THR A 363 0.17 -14.98 14.86
CA THR A 363 -0.73 -16.03 14.33
C THR A 363 0.06 -17.14 13.64
N GLU A 364 1.08 -16.80 12.84
CA GLU A 364 1.95 -17.81 12.20
C GLU A 364 2.64 -18.70 13.23
N ARG A 365 3.20 -18.11 14.29
CA ARG A 365 3.87 -18.86 15.36
C ARG A 365 2.90 -19.75 16.12
N GLU A 366 1.70 -19.25 16.42
CA GLU A 366 0.67 -20.03 17.11
C GLU A 366 0.17 -21.20 16.26
N LEU A 367 -0.11 -20.96 14.97
CA LEU A 367 -0.45 -22.00 14.00
C LEU A 367 0.66 -23.06 13.94
N ARG A 368 1.92 -22.65 13.87
CA ARG A 368 3.07 -23.58 13.87
C ARG A 368 3.07 -24.47 15.11
N VAL A 369 2.96 -23.86 16.30
CA VAL A 369 2.96 -24.61 17.57
C VAL A 369 1.77 -25.57 17.66
N ARG A 370 0.58 -25.15 17.21
CA ARG A 370 -0.62 -26.01 17.24
C ARG A 370 -0.53 -27.14 16.23
N GLY A 371 -0.11 -26.86 14.99
CA GLY A 371 0.03 -27.87 13.94
C GLY A 371 1.16 -28.86 14.16
N ALA A 372 2.18 -28.52 14.96
CA ALA A 372 3.24 -29.43 15.39
C ALA A 372 2.80 -30.41 16.49
N ARG A 373 1.64 -30.19 17.16
CA ARG A 373 1.15 -31.11 18.19
C ARG A 373 0.68 -32.41 17.56
N ARG A 374 1.32 -33.52 17.93
CA ARG A 374 0.83 -34.88 17.61
C ARG A 374 -0.47 -35.13 18.38
N ARG A 375 -1.52 -35.56 17.68
CA ARG A 375 -2.82 -35.85 18.30
C ARG A 375 -3.28 -37.26 17.93
N VAL A 376 -3.69 -38.00 18.95
CA VAL A 376 -4.30 -39.33 18.81
C VAL A 376 -5.70 -39.13 18.23
N ARG A 377 -6.00 -39.77 17.09
CA ARG A 377 -7.38 -39.84 16.58
C ARG A 377 -8.24 -40.54 17.63
N GLN A 378 -9.18 -39.82 18.24
CA GLN A 378 -10.15 -40.46 19.14
C GLN A 378 -11.17 -41.22 18.29
N PRO A 379 -11.37 -42.52 18.52
CA PRO A 379 -12.38 -43.28 17.80
C PRO A 379 -13.78 -42.86 18.24
N GLU A 380 -14.56 -42.28 17.33
CA GLU A 380 -15.95 -41.87 17.62
C GLU A 380 -16.93 -43.05 17.66
N THR A 381 -16.51 -44.26 17.27
CA THR A 381 -17.39 -45.44 17.15
C THR A 381 -16.81 -46.67 17.85
N ALA A 382 -17.69 -47.57 18.29
CA ALA A 382 -17.31 -48.87 18.85
C ALA A 382 -16.46 -49.71 17.88
N LEU A 383 -16.69 -49.56 16.56
CA LEU A 383 -15.85 -50.17 15.52
C LEU A 383 -14.46 -49.53 15.46
N GLY A 384 -14.36 -48.20 15.58
CA GLY A 384 -13.09 -47.48 15.66
C GLY A 384 -12.25 -47.87 16.88
N LEU A 385 -12.89 -48.07 18.03
CA LEU A 385 -12.25 -48.61 19.24
C LEU A 385 -11.71 -50.01 19.01
N ALA A 386 -12.53 -50.90 18.45
CA ALA A 386 -12.11 -52.28 18.15
C ALA A 386 -10.95 -52.35 17.14
N LEU A 387 -10.90 -51.44 16.16
CA LEU A 387 -9.79 -51.34 15.20
C LEU A 387 -8.50 -50.85 15.84
N LEU A 388 -8.59 -49.86 16.74
CA LEU A 388 -7.46 -49.39 17.55
C LEU A 388 -6.93 -50.50 18.47
N GLU A 389 -7.82 -51.21 19.17
CA GLU A 389 -7.47 -52.36 20.02
C GLU A 389 -6.86 -53.52 19.22
N ALA A 390 -7.26 -53.69 17.96
CA ALA A 390 -6.69 -54.67 17.03
C ALA A 390 -5.34 -54.24 16.41
N GLY A 391 -4.79 -53.08 16.79
CA GLY A 391 -3.49 -52.60 16.32
C GLY A 391 -3.54 -51.81 15.01
N PHE A 392 -4.72 -51.45 14.49
CA PHE A 392 -4.89 -50.55 13.34
C PHE A 392 -4.97 -49.08 13.78
N GLY A 393 -4.17 -48.68 14.76
CA GLY A 393 -4.06 -47.28 15.17
C GLY A 393 -3.47 -46.44 14.04
N GLY A 394 -4.16 -45.34 13.68
CA GLY A 394 -3.65 -44.40 12.68
C GLY A 394 -2.35 -43.75 13.16
N ASP A 395 -1.42 -43.52 12.24
CA ASP A 395 -0.14 -42.86 12.53
C ASP A 395 -0.34 -41.51 13.23
N GLU A 396 0.39 -41.29 14.33
CA GLU A 396 0.45 -40.01 15.05
C GLU A 396 1.32 -39.00 14.27
N SER A 397 0.80 -38.50 13.16
CA SER A 397 1.50 -37.49 12.36
C SER A 397 1.09 -36.07 12.76
N PRO A 398 2.04 -35.14 12.95
CA PRO A 398 1.72 -33.72 13.09
C PRO A 398 1.14 -33.19 11.78
N LEU A 399 0.30 -32.14 11.86
CA LEU A 399 -0.25 -31.46 10.68
C LEU A 399 0.82 -30.64 9.95
N PHE A 400 1.78 -30.08 10.69
CA PHE A 400 2.94 -29.36 10.18
C PHE A 400 4.22 -30.06 10.62
N GLU A 401 5.08 -30.44 9.68
CA GLU A 401 6.43 -30.92 9.99
C GLU A 401 7.39 -29.74 10.20
N ASP A 402 8.27 -29.87 11.20
CA ASP A 402 9.40 -28.94 11.44
C ASP A 402 10.51 -29.20 10.40
N HIS A 403 10.20 -29.01 9.13
CA HIS A 403 11.24 -28.90 8.12
C HIS A 403 11.75 -27.47 8.09
N VAL A 404 12.95 -27.26 8.65
CA VAL A 404 13.79 -26.08 8.43
C VAL A 404 14.29 -26.14 6.99
N THR A 405 13.39 -25.92 6.03
CA THR A 405 13.78 -25.63 4.64
C THR A 405 13.84 -24.12 4.49
N ASP A 406 14.90 -23.61 3.85
CA ASP A 406 15.16 -22.20 3.51
C ASP A 406 14.09 -21.53 2.61
N ASN A 407 12.92 -22.16 2.43
CA ASN A 407 11.77 -21.54 1.78
C ASN A 407 11.15 -20.48 2.70
N VAL A 408 10.92 -19.31 2.12
CA VAL A 408 10.60 -18.02 2.76
C VAL A 408 9.31 -18.01 3.62
N SER A 409 8.54 -19.11 3.68
CA SER A 409 7.31 -19.24 4.48
C SER A 409 7.00 -20.72 4.74
N GLY A 410 7.11 -21.19 5.99
CA GLY A 410 6.77 -22.57 6.35
C GLY A 410 5.25 -22.87 6.26
N PRO A 411 4.79 -24.10 6.57
CA PRO A 411 3.38 -24.49 6.46
C PRO A 411 2.38 -23.49 7.07
N ALA A 412 2.64 -23.03 8.30
CA ALA A 412 1.83 -22.01 8.97
C ALA A 412 1.84 -20.65 8.27
N GLY A 413 2.95 -20.28 7.65
CA GLY A 413 3.07 -19.05 6.86
C GLY A 413 2.25 -19.12 5.58
N ARG A 414 2.29 -20.27 4.89
CA ARG A 414 1.48 -20.51 3.69
C ARG A 414 -0.02 -20.40 3.96
N VAL A 415 -0.50 -20.86 5.12
CA VAL A 415 -1.91 -20.66 5.55
C VAL A 415 -2.29 -19.18 5.51
N ILE A 416 -1.45 -18.32 6.08
CA ILE A 416 -1.69 -16.86 6.09
C ILE A 416 -1.64 -16.31 4.66
N ASP A 417 -0.64 -16.71 3.88
CA ASP A 417 -0.45 -16.24 2.50
C ASP A 417 -1.67 -16.56 1.63
N TYR A 418 -2.21 -17.77 1.75
CA TYR A 418 -3.42 -18.24 1.07
C TYR A 418 -4.66 -17.43 1.48
N VAL A 419 -4.98 -17.42 2.78
CA VAL A 419 -6.21 -16.78 3.27
C VAL A 419 -6.22 -15.28 2.96
N MET A 420 -5.09 -14.60 3.14
CA MET A 420 -4.96 -13.17 2.84
C MET A 420 -5.07 -12.90 1.34
N SER A 421 -4.40 -13.68 0.49
CA SER A 421 -4.45 -13.46 -0.97
C SER A 421 -5.86 -13.64 -1.54
N ALA A 422 -6.61 -14.65 -1.09
CA ALA A 422 -7.99 -14.85 -1.52
C ALA A 422 -8.91 -13.74 -0.97
N SER A 423 -8.74 -13.36 0.30
CA SER A 423 -9.58 -12.36 0.96
C SER A 423 -9.38 -10.96 0.40
N ARG A 424 -8.19 -10.65 -0.13
CA ARG A 424 -7.93 -9.43 -0.91
C ARG A 424 -8.89 -9.30 -2.10
N LEU A 425 -9.27 -10.42 -2.70
CA LEU A 425 -10.22 -10.51 -3.82
C LEU A 425 -11.65 -10.83 -3.38
N PHE A 426 -11.97 -10.61 -2.10
CA PHE A 426 -13.28 -10.87 -1.49
C PHE A 426 -13.71 -12.35 -1.51
N LYS A 427 -12.77 -13.28 -1.64
CA LYS A 427 -13.06 -14.72 -1.66
C LYS A 427 -12.63 -15.39 -0.35
N ALA A 428 -13.50 -16.24 0.19
CA ALA A 428 -13.18 -17.16 1.28
C ALA A 428 -12.81 -18.52 0.69
N ILE A 429 -11.96 -19.27 1.38
CA ILE A 429 -11.39 -20.53 0.88
C ILE A 429 -12.00 -21.71 1.62
N PRO A 430 -12.36 -22.80 0.92
CA PRO A 430 -12.69 -24.06 1.58
C PRO A 430 -11.53 -24.53 2.47
N VAL A 431 -11.83 -24.79 3.74
CA VAL A 431 -10.81 -25.09 4.74
C VAL A 431 -10.06 -26.39 4.42
N GLY A 432 -10.78 -27.37 3.85
CA GLY A 432 -10.17 -28.60 3.34
C GLY A 432 -9.14 -28.36 2.21
N LEU A 433 -9.35 -27.33 1.38
CA LEU A 433 -8.40 -26.95 0.33
C LEU A 433 -7.13 -26.33 0.91
N VAL A 434 -7.27 -25.42 1.89
CA VAL A 434 -6.12 -24.79 2.57
C VAL A 434 -5.24 -25.85 3.20
N LEU A 435 -5.82 -26.81 3.93
CA LEU A 435 -5.04 -27.89 4.53
C LEU A 435 -4.33 -28.74 3.48
N ARG A 436 -5.02 -29.12 2.41
CA ARG A 436 -4.43 -29.96 1.37
C ARG A 436 -3.21 -29.27 0.74
N ALA A 437 -3.30 -27.96 0.52
CA ALA A 437 -2.20 -27.17 -0.03
C ALA A 437 -1.00 -27.12 0.91
N VAL A 438 -1.24 -27.02 2.22
CA VAL A 438 -0.20 -26.91 3.23
C VAL A 438 0.42 -28.27 3.59
N SER A 439 -0.35 -29.36 3.50
CA SER A 439 0.05 -30.73 3.80
C SER A 439 0.47 -31.54 2.56
N ARG A 440 0.80 -30.87 1.45
CA ARG A 440 1.20 -31.50 0.17
C ARG A 440 2.30 -32.56 0.33
N ASP A 441 3.20 -32.38 1.30
CA ASP A 441 4.32 -33.29 1.56
C ASP A 441 3.94 -34.49 2.47
N LEU A 442 2.86 -34.39 3.24
CA LEU A 442 2.39 -35.40 4.21
C LEU A 442 1.34 -36.37 3.63
N MET A 443 0.61 -35.94 2.59
CA MET A 443 -0.62 -36.59 2.09
C MET A 443 -0.40 -37.81 1.18
N LEU A 444 0.79 -38.41 1.14
CA LEU A 444 0.96 -39.75 0.57
C LEU A 444 0.34 -40.85 1.45
N SER A 445 -0.13 -40.51 2.66
CA SER A 445 -0.70 -41.46 3.62
C SER A 445 -1.92 -40.89 4.35
N SER A 446 -3.08 -41.53 4.18
CA SER A 446 -4.32 -41.38 4.97
C SER A 446 -5.35 -40.30 4.60
N GLY A 447 -6.62 -40.75 4.54
CA GLY A 447 -7.80 -40.00 4.13
C GLY A 447 -8.38 -39.04 5.18
N ALA A 448 -9.46 -38.38 4.75
CA ALA A 448 -10.36 -37.43 5.42
C ALA A 448 -9.81 -36.79 6.71
N THR A 449 -9.41 -35.53 6.60
CA THR A 449 -8.99 -34.71 7.75
C THR A 449 -10.18 -34.46 8.67
N ASP A 450 -10.00 -34.74 9.96
CA ASP A 450 -11.03 -34.57 11.00
C ASP A 450 -11.40 -33.08 11.17
N THR A 451 -12.69 -32.77 11.09
CA THR A 451 -13.24 -31.41 11.24
C THR A 451 -12.98 -30.80 12.63
N ASN A 452 -12.81 -31.63 13.66
CA ASN A 452 -12.45 -31.16 15.00
C ASN A 452 -10.99 -30.70 15.09
N LEU A 453 -10.07 -31.37 14.37
CA LEU A 453 -8.68 -30.92 14.23
C LEU A 453 -8.60 -29.58 13.50
N LEU A 454 -9.51 -29.37 12.53
CA LEU A 454 -9.62 -28.15 11.77
C LEU A 454 -10.05 -26.95 12.61
N LEU A 455 -11.08 -27.13 13.44
CA LEU A 455 -11.55 -26.09 14.33
C LEU A 455 -10.45 -25.68 15.32
N ASP A 456 -9.79 -26.64 15.95
CA ASP A 456 -8.74 -26.38 16.94
C ASP A 456 -7.52 -25.62 16.37
N LEU A 457 -7.15 -25.87 15.11
CA LEU A 457 -6.03 -25.18 14.47
C LEU A 457 -6.26 -23.67 14.39
N PHE A 458 -7.49 -23.26 14.05
CA PHE A 458 -7.86 -21.86 13.84
C PHE A 458 -8.61 -21.24 15.02
N GLU A 459 -8.96 -22.01 16.06
CA GLU A 459 -9.72 -21.54 17.21
C GLU A 459 -8.99 -20.40 17.96
N GLY A 460 -9.69 -19.31 18.22
CA GLY A 460 -9.10 -18.15 18.90
C GLY A 460 -8.09 -17.35 18.08
N GLN A 461 -7.99 -17.59 16.77
CA GLN A 461 -7.26 -16.72 15.85
C GLN A 461 -8.17 -15.61 15.32
N ASP A 462 -8.03 -14.40 15.86
CA ASP A 462 -8.91 -13.26 15.49
C ASP A 462 -8.59 -12.66 14.10
N LEU A 463 -7.49 -13.08 13.46
CA LEU A 463 -7.12 -12.68 12.10
C LEU A 463 -8.05 -13.29 11.04
N PHE A 464 -8.70 -14.42 11.37
CA PHE A 464 -9.54 -15.19 10.45
C PHE A 464 -11.01 -15.17 10.88
N ARG A 465 -11.90 -15.38 9.90
CA ARG A 465 -13.35 -15.50 10.10
C ARG A 465 -13.88 -16.72 9.34
N TRP A 466 -14.69 -17.50 10.05
CA TRP A 466 -15.41 -18.64 9.50
C TRP A 466 -16.65 -18.17 8.75
N LYS A 467 -16.94 -18.85 7.64
CA LYS A 467 -18.19 -18.71 6.89
C LYS A 467 -18.67 -20.10 6.48
N TYR A 468 -19.98 -20.28 6.37
CA TYR A 468 -20.55 -21.49 5.80
C TYR A 468 -20.70 -21.28 4.28
N GLY A 469 -20.36 -22.30 3.49
CA GLY A 469 -20.46 -22.27 2.03
C GLY A 469 -21.90 -22.41 1.52
N ASP A 470 -22.76 -23.01 2.33
CA ASP A 470 -24.16 -23.32 2.05
C ASP A 470 -25.06 -23.07 3.26
N ASP A 471 -26.37 -22.94 3.03
CA ASP A 471 -27.37 -22.79 4.08
C ASP A 471 -27.49 -24.05 4.96
N GLU A 472 -27.05 -25.20 4.45
CA GLU A 472 -27.00 -26.48 5.18
C GLU A 472 -25.77 -26.61 6.10
N GLY A 473 -24.76 -25.73 5.94
CA GLY A 473 -23.56 -25.67 6.78
C GLY A 473 -22.60 -26.84 6.62
N SER A 474 -22.61 -27.51 5.46
CA SER A 474 -21.83 -28.73 5.22
C SER A 474 -20.36 -28.43 4.92
N ASP A 475 -20.09 -27.28 4.27
CA ASP A 475 -18.75 -26.86 3.91
C ASP A 475 -18.32 -25.60 4.68
N LEU A 476 -17.16 -25.69 5.32
CA LEU A 476 -16.59 -24.63 6.15
C LEU A 476 -15.54 -23.84 5.36
N LEU A 477 -15.76 -22.54 5.26
CA LEU A 477 -14.88 -21.59 4.57
C LEU A 477 -14.15 -20.70 5.57
N ILE A 478 -12.94 -20.26 5.19
CA ILE A 478 -12.13 -19.33 5.96
C ILE A 478 -11.73 -18.12 5.12
N GLY A 479 -11.85 -16.93 5.71
CA GLY A 479 -11.39 -15.66 5.12
C GLY A 479 -10.72 -14.77 6.17
N ALA A 480 -10.11 -13.69 5.73
CA ALA A 480 -9.60 -12.65 6.62
C ALA A 480 -10.75 -11.90 7.29
N ARG A 481 -10.47 -11.35 8.48
CA ARG A 481 -11.41 -10.47 9.20
C ARG A 481 -11.85 -9.28 8.34
N LEU A 482 -10.92 -8.64 7.65
CA LEU A 482 -11.18 -7.54 6.73
C LEU A 482 -10.36 -7.65 5.45
N GLN A 483 -10.96 -7.21 4.35
CA GLN A 483 -10.28 -7.14 3.05
C GLN A 483 -9.08 -6.17 3.06
N ILE A 484 -9.20 -5.03 3.74
CA ILE A 484 -8.08 -4.06 3.82
C ILE A 484 -6.91 -4.61 4.62
N GLU A 485 -7.17 -5.41 5.66
CA GLU A 485 -6.12 -6.07 6.43
C GLU A 485 -5.40 -7.09 5.56
N ALA A 486 -6.15 -7.87 4.77
CA ALA A 486 -5.60 -8.77 3.78
C ALA A 486 -4.72 -8.05 2.76
N GLU A 487 -5.18 -6.91 2.21
CA GLU A 487 -4.38 -6.07 1.32
C GLU A 487 -3.07 -5.59 1.98
N ILE A 488 -3.14 -5.09 3.22
CA ILE A 488 -1.98 -4.59 3.96
C ILE A 488 -0.97 -5.72 4.23
N VAL A 489 -1.45 -6.89 4.66
CA VAL A 489 -0.62 -8.07 4.90
C VAL A 489 0.01 -8.57 3.61
N CYS A 490 -0.75 -8.69 2.52
CA CYS A 490 -0.22 -9.08 1.20
C CYS A 490 0.86 -8.12 0.71
N ASN A 491 0.62 -6.81 0.78
CA ASN A 491 1.59 -5.80 0.34
C ASN A 491 2.90 -5.88 1.13
N ARG A 492 2.83 -6.18 2.44
CA ARG A 492 4.01 -6.28 3.31
C ARG A 492 4.75 -7.61 3.18
N ARG A 493 4.02 -8.72 3.06
CA ARG A 493 4.55 -10.09 3.14
C ARG A 493 4.87 -10.70 1.78
N LEU A 494 4.02 -10.47 0.77
CA LEU A 494 4.10 -11.14 -0.54
C LEU A 494 4.77 -10.28 -1.63
N GLY A 495 5.12 -9.02 -1.32
CA GLY A 495 5.90 -8.18 -2.24
C GLY A 495 5.16 -7.75 -3.51
N GLY A 496 3.82 -7.90 -3.56
CA GLY A 496 2.97 -7.38 -4.64
C GLY A 496 2.20 -8.44 -5.43
N PRO A 497 1.65 -8.08 -6.61
CA PRO A 497 0.72 -8.93 -7.38
C PRO A 497 1.28 -10.32 -7.73
N ARG A 498 2.60 -10.40 -7.97
CA ARG A 498 3.25 -11.64 -8.38
C ARG A 498 3.29 -12.68 -7.26
N GLY A 499 3.56 -12.26 -6.02
CA GLY A 499 3.54 -13.15 -4.85
C GLY A 499 2.11 -13.52 -4.44
N GLU A 500 1.18 -12.58 -4.52
CA GLU A 500 -0.26 -12.84 -4.31
C GLU A 500 -0.78 -13.90 -5.30
N ALA A 501 -0.49 -13.73 -6.59
CA ALA A 501 -0.88 -14.68 -7.62
C ALA A 501 -0.20 -16.04 -7.45
N ALA A 502 1.07 -16.10 -7.04
CA ALA A 502 1.77 -17.35 -6.78
C ALA A 502 1.08 -18.18 -5.67
N ALA A 503 0.67 -17.53 -4.57
CA ALA A 503 -0.07 -18.19 -3.50
C ALA A 503 -1.43 -18.74 -3.98
N LEU A 504 -2.13 -17.98 -4.83
CA LEU A 504 -3.42 -18.41 -5.40
C LEU A 504 -3.27 -19.52 -6.45
N ILE A 505 -2.23 -19.47 -7.29
CA ILE A 505 -1.88 -20.53 -8.25
C ILE A 505 -1.61 -21.84 -7.51
N ASP A 506 -0.88 -21.77 -6.40
CA ASP A 506 -0.57 -22.92 -5.57
C ASP A 506 -1.85 -23.56 -4.97
N LEU A 507 -2.77 -22.73 -4.45
CA LEU A 507 -4.10 -23.19 -4.02
C LEU A 507 -4.91 -23.83 -5.15
N ILE A 508 -4.94 -23.21 -6.34
CA ILE A 508 -5.66 -23.74 -7.51
C ILE A 508 -5.11 -25.13 -7.84
N GLY A 509 -3.79 -25.30 -7.88
CA GLY A 509 -3.13 -26.59 -8.13
C GLY A 509 -3.39 -27.66 -7.06
N CYS A 510 -4.00 -27.32 -5.92
CA CYS A 510 -4.37 -28.27 -4.86
C CYS A 510 -5.88 -28.60 -4.87
N ALA A 511 -6.67 -28.00 -5.74
CA ALA A 511 -8.13 -28.13 -5.78
C ALA A 511 -8.59 -29.41 -6.49
N HIS A 512 -8.09 -30.57 -6.07
CA HIS A 512 -8.34 -31.85 -6.76
C HIS A 512 -9.82 -32.27 -6.74
N ARG A 513 -10.67 -31.65 -5.91
CA ARG A 513 -12.11 -31.91 -5.86
C ARG A 513 -12.94 -30.95 -6.72
N ALA A 514 -12.32 -29.98 -7.39
CA ALA A 514 -12.97 -28.92 -8.18
C ALA A 514 -13.57 -29.40 -9.53
N GLY A 515 -14.14 -30.61 -9.58
CA GLY A 515 -14.73 -31.22 -10.78
C GLY A 515 -16.25 -31.05 -10.86
N PRO A 516 -17.02 -31.62 -9.90
CA PRO A 516 -18.47 -31.51 -9.88
C PRO A 516 -18.95 -30.06 -9.76
N GLU A 517 -20.01 -29.66 -10.48
CA GLU A 517 -20.53 -28.27 -10.47
C GLU A 517 -20.99 -27.81 -9.08
N ASP A 518 -21.52 -28.73 -8.27
CA ASP A 518 -22.07 -28.40 -6.95
C ASP A 518 -21.03 -28.40 -5.82
N ASN A 519 -19.75 -28.66 -6.13
CA ASN A 519 -18.69 -28.68 -5.13
C ASN A 519 -18.19 -27.26 -4.80
N GLU A 520 -18.00 -26.96 -3.51
CA GLU A 520 -17.49 -25.65 -3.06
C GLU A 520 -16.07 -25.35 -3.54
N GLU A 521 -15.20 -26.35 -3.76
CA GLU A 521 -13.89 -26.13 -4.37
C GLU A 521 -14.02 -25.71 -5.84
N THR A 522 -14.98 -26.27 -6.59
CA THR A 522 -15.27 -25.83 -7.96
C THR A 522 -15.74 -24.38 -7.98
N ARG A 523 -16.67 -24.02 -7.09
CA ARG A 523 -17.17 -22.65 -6.95
C ARG A 523 -16.03 -21.70 -6.61
N PHE A 524 -15.21 -22.04 -5.61
CA PHE A 524 -14.04 -21.27 -5.21
C PHE A 524 -13.06 -21.05 -6.37
N VAL A 525 -12.67 -22.10 -7.10
CA VAL A 525 -11.70 -21.98 -8.20
C VAL A 525 -12.27 -21.11 -9.34
N VAL A 526 -13.54 -21.29 -9.71
CA VAL A 526 -14.16 -20.43 -10.74
C VAL A 526 -14.17 -18.97 -10.29
N ASP A 527 -14.57 -18.74 -9.04
CA ASP A 527 -14.70 -17.40 -8.46
C ASP A 527 -13.35 -16.67 -8.33
N ILE A 528 -12.30 -17.37 -7.88
CA ILE A 528 -10.98 -16.76 -7.71
C ILE A 528 -10.31 -16.50 -9.07
N VAL A 529 -10.49 -17.40 -10.04
CA VAL A 529 -9.99 -17.21 -11.41
C VAL A 529 -10.68 -16.04 -12.09
N GLN A 530 -12.01 -15.91 -11.93
CA GLN A 530 -12.75 -14.75 -12.43
C GLN A 530 -12.30 -13.46 -11.73
N ALA A 531 -12.05 -13.50 -10.42
CA ALA A 531 -11.59 -12.33 -9.66
C ALA A 531 -10.15 -11.91 -10.03
N LEU A 532 -9.30 -12.87 -10.41
CA LEU A 532 -7.96 -12.62 -10.95
C LEU A 532 -8.01 -12.08 -12.37
N GLY A 533 -9.00 -12.50 -13.17
CA GLY A 533 -9.13 -12.19 -14.59
C GLY A 533 -9.37 -10.70 -14.92
N PRO A 534 -9.40 -10.36 -16.22
CA PRO A 534 -9.45 -8.96 -16.69
C PRO A 534 -10.72 -8.21 -16.27
N ASP A 535 -11.82 -8.92 -16.04
CA ASP A 535 -13.11 -8.37 -15.62
C ASP A 535 -13.31 -8.45 -14.10
N GLY A 536 -12.28 -8.85 -13.35
CA GLY A 536 -12.28 -8.96 -11.90
C GLY A 536 -12.14 -7.61 -11.19
N PRO A 537 -12.37 -7.56 -9.86
CA PRO A 537 -12.33 -6.32 -9.07
C PRO A 537 -10.94 -5.66 -9.03
N ALA A 538 -9.88 -6.40 -9.36
CA ALA A 538 -8.52 -5.87 -9.42
C ALA A 538 -8.10 -5.38 -10.81
N GLY A 539 -8.97 -5.49 -11.82
CA GLY A 539 -8.71 -5.12 -13.21
C GLY A 539 -7.39 -5.69 -13.73
N ASP A 540 -6.51 -4.82 -14.22
CA ASP A 540 -5.25 -5.20 -14.85
C ASP A 540 -4.11 -5.56 -13.88
N ARG A 541 -4.36 -5.61 -12.56
CA ARG A 541 -3.30 -5.88 -11.54
C ARG A 541 -2.55 -7.19 -11.77
N TYR A 542 -3.25 -8.25 -12.18
CA TYR A 542 -2.68 -9.61 -12.35
C TYR A 542 -2.46 -9.99 -13.82
N LYS A 543 -2.50 -9.02 -14.75
CA LYS A 543 -2.39 -9.28 -16.19
C LYS A 543 -1.11 -10.04 -16.59
N ASP A 544 -0.05 -9.91 -15.80
CA ASP A 544 1.24 -10.55 -16.04
C ASP A 544 1.24 -12.03 -15.62
N GLN A 545 0.25 -12.47 -14.83
CA GLN A 545 0.13 -13.83 -14.31
C GLN A 545 -1.01 -14.64 -14.95
N PHE A 546 -1.80 -14.07 -15.87
CA PHE A 546 -2.92 -14.78 -16.52
C PHE A 546 -2.48 -16.10 -17.18
N ALA A 547 -1.31 -16.11 -17.83
CA ALA A 547 -0.78 -17.32 -18.45
C ALA A 547 -0.43 -18.41 -17.41
N ASP A 548 0.11 -18.02 -16.25
CA ASP A 548 0.48 -18.96 -15.19
C ASP A 548 -0.76 -19.54 -14.50
N VAL A 549 -1.79 -18.71 -14.26
CA VAL A 549 -3.10 -19.17 -13.75
C VAL A 549 -3.75 -20.16 -14.72
N ALA A 550 -3.70 -19.88 -16.04
CA ALA A 550 -4.24 -20.79 -17.04
C ALA A 550 -3.49 -22.14 -17.08
N ARG A 551 -2.17 -22.13 -16.91
CA ARG A 551 -1.37 -23.36 -16.81
C ARG A 551 -1.69 -24.16 -15.56
N ALA A 552 -1.93 -23.51 -14.42
CA ALA A 552 -2.36 -24.19 -13.19
C ALA A 552 -3.68 -24.95 -13.40
N LEU A 553 -4.62 -24.36 -14.15
CA LEU A 553 -5.86 -25.05 -14.54
C LEU A 553 -5.62 -26.21 -15.52
N THR A 554 -4.67 -26.07 -16.46
CA THR A 554 -4.25 -27.18 -17.32
C THR A 554 -3.67 -28.35 -16.52
N GLU A 555 -2.81 -28.06 -15.54
CA GLU A 555 -2.22 -29.08 -14.66
C GLU A 555 -3.31 -29.79 -13.85
N LEU A 556 -4.24 -29.03 -13.26
CA LEU A 556 -5.39 -29.59 -12.53
C LEU A 556 -6.21 -30.57 -13.40
N ARG A 557 -6.42 -30.22 -14.67
CA ARG A 557 -7.15 -31.06 -15.62
C ARG A 557 -6.35 -32.28 -16.03
N ALA A 558 -5.11 -32.09 -16.49
CA ALA A 558 -4.31 -33.12 -17.14
C ALA A 558 -3.68 -34.10 -16.14
N GLN A 559 -3.26 -33.62 -14.96
CA GLN A 559 -2.57 -34.43 -13.95
C GLN A 559 -3.54 -34.94 -12.88
N ASN A 560 -4.52 -34.13 -12.46
CA ASN A 560 -5.45 -34.50 -11.38
C ASN A 560 -6.83 -34.96 -11.89
N GLY A 561 -7.05 -34.96 -13.21
CA GLY A 561 -8.31 -35.45 -13.80
C GLY A 561 -9.52 -34.57 -13.52
N VAL A 562 -9.31 -33.30 -13.14
CA VAL A 562 -10.41 -32.36 -12.84
C VAL A 562 -11.01 -31.84 -14.14
N MET A 563 -12.01 -32.56 -14.64
CA MET A 563 -12.69 -32.24 -15.89
C MET A 563 -13.94 -31.40 -15.62
N ASN A 564 -13.86 -30.09 -15.87
CA ASN A 564 -14.98 -29.16 -15.74
C ASN A 564 -14.99 -28.12 -16.89
N GLY A 565 -16.13 -27.99 -17.58
CA GLY A 565 -16.27 -27.14 -18.76
C GLY A 565 -16.12 -25.63 -18.47
N ARG A 566 -16.51 -25.16 -17.27
CA ARG A 566 -16.32 -23.76 -16.87
C ARG A 566 -14.86 -23.44 -16.59
N LEU A 567 -14.13 -24.35 -15.95
CA LEU A 567 -12.69 -24.19 -15.72
C LEU A 567 -11.91 -24.18 -17.04
N MET A 568 -12.25 -25.08 -17.97
CA MET A 568 -11.63 -25.13 -19.31
C MET A 568 -11.92 -23.87 -20.15
N LEU A 569 -13.13 -23.30 -20.02
CA LEU A 569 -13.47 -22.01 -20.62
C LEU A 569 -12.58 -20.88 -20.07
N GLN A 570 -12.41 -20.80 -18.75
CA GLN A 570 -11.53 -19.82 -18.12
C GLN A 570 -10.05 -20.01 -18.50
N GLU A 571 -9.61 -21.27 -18.62
CA GLU A 571 -8.27 -21.69 -19.10
C GLU A 571 -7.94 -21.03 -20.44
N SER A 572 -8.90 -21.03 -21.38
CA SER A 572 -8.75 -20.44 -22.71
C SER A 572 -8.84 -18.92 -22.68
N ALA A 573 -9.87 -18.39 -22.00
CA ALA A 573 -10.12 -16.97 -21.92
C ALA A 573 -8.95 -16.19 -21.29
N LEU A 574 -8.31 -16.73 -20.24
CA LEU A 574 -7.14 -16.11 -19.60
C LEU A 574 -5.93 -16.04 -20.53
N ARG A 575 -5.64 -17.09 -21.31
CA ARG A 575 -4.55 -17.08 -22.30
C ARG A 575 -4.79 -16.03 -23.37
N ARG A 576 -6.02 -15.96 -23.90
CA ARG A 576 -6.41 -14.94 -24.87
C ARG A 576 -6.33 -13.53 -24.27
N ALA A 577 -6.75 -13.37 -23.02
CA ALA A 577 -6.63 -12.11 -22.30
C ALA A 577 -5.16 -11.69 -22.12
N PHE A 578 -4.26 -12.62 -21.78
CA PHE A 578 -2.82 -12.40 -21.71
C PHE A 578 -2.28 -11.88 -23.05
N VAL A 579 -2.60 -12.59 -24.14
CA VAL A 579 -2.19 -12.19 -25.50
C VAL A 579 -2.69 -10.80 -25.87
N ARG A 580 -3.92 -10.45 -25.49
CA ARG A 580 -4.51 -9.13 -25.76
C ARG A 580 -3.88 -8.00 -24.95
N LYS A 581 -3.44 -8.28 -23.71
CA LYS A 581 -2.92 -7.26 -22.78
C LYS A 581 -1.42 -6.99 -22.97
N HIS A 582 -0.70 -7.89 -23.62
CA HIS A 582 0.74 -7.79 -23.85
C HIS A 582 1.04 -7.60 -25.34
N VAL A 583 1.45 -6.39 -25.71
CA VAL A 583 1.74 -6.01 -27.09
C VAL A 583 3.10 -6.56 -27.58
N GLU A 584 3.99 -6.95 -26.65
CA GLU A 584 5.37 -7.39 -26.93
C GLU A 584 5.62 -8.82 -26.44
N ILE A 585 4.78 -9.76 -26.85
CA ILE A 585 5.04 -11.19 -26.63
C ILE A 585 5.89 -11.71 -27.81
N ASN A 586 6.86 -12.58 -27.51
CA ASN A 586 7.56 -13.34 -28.54
C ASN A 586 6.55 -14.10 -29.43
N PRO A 587 6.60 -13.98 -30.78
CA PRO A 587 5.72 -14.68 -31.69
C PRO A 587 5.54 -16.17 -31.39
N ASP A 588 6.61 -16.90 -31.09
CA ASP A 588 6.56 -18.34 -30.79
C ASP A 588 5.77 -18.62 -29.50
N GLN A 589 5.96 -17.77 -28.49
CA GLN A 589 5.23 -17.87 -27.22
C GLN A 589 3.76 -17.51 -27.40
N LYS A 590 3.45 -16.50 -28.23
CA LYS A 590 2.06 -16.11 -28.56
C LYS A 590 1.32 -17.24 -29.27
N ALA A 591 1.96 -17.87 -30.27
CA ALA A 591 1.42 -19.02 -30.98
C ALA A 591 1.18 -20.20 -30.03
N ALA A 592 2.14 -20.53 -29.16
CA ALA A 592 2.00 -21.60 -28.16
C ALA A 592 0.80 -21.35 -27.23
N LEU A 593 0.64 -20.13 -26.70
CA LEU A 593 -0.49 -19.78 -25.82
C LEU A 593 -1.84 -19.90 -26.53
N LEU A 594 -1.95 -19.50 -27.80
CA LEU A 594 -3.18 -19.62 -28.57
C LEU A 594 -3.50 -21.09 -28.92
N LEU A 595 -2.49 -21.91 -29.18
CA LEU A 595 -2.66 -23.36 -29.39
C LEU A 595 -3.12 -24.06 -28.11
N GLU A 596 -2.52 -23.75 -26.96
CA GLU A 596 -2.99 -24.25 -25.66
C GLU A 596 -4.44 -23.84 -25.37
N ALA A 597 -4.79 -22.58 -25.67
CA ALA A 597 -6.16 -22.07 -25.51
C ALA A 597 -7.17 -22.82 -26.40
N THR A 598 -6.75 -23.21 -27.61
CA THR A 598 -7.55 -24.00 -28.56
C THR A 598 -7.76 -25.42 -28.04
N ALA A 599 -6.68 -26.07 -27.59
CA ALA A 599 -6.73 -27.41 -27.03
C ALA A 599 -7.67 -27.52 -25.81
N ALA A 600 -7.70 -26.48 -24.96
CA ALA A 600 -8.62 -26.43 -23.83
C ALA A 600 -10.09 -26.37 -24.26
N VAL A 601 -10.45 -25.54 -25.25
CA VAL A 601 -11.86 -25.38 -25.67
C VAL A 601 -12.34 -26.57 -26.49
N ASP A 602 -11.53 -27.05 -27.44
CA ASP A 602 -11.87 -28.22 -28.24
C ASP A 602 -11.97 -29.48 -27.36
N GLY A 603 -11.05 -29.63 -26.40
CA GLY A 603 -11.11 -30.70 -25.41
C GLY A 603 -12.39 -30.65 -24.56
N ALA A 604 -12.86 -29.45 -24.20
CA ALA A 604 -14.10 -29.29 -23.44
C ALA A 604 -15.32 -29.69 -24.26
N LEU A 605 -15.41 -29.21 -25.51
CA LEU A 605 -16.53 -29.53 -26.39
C LEU A 605 -16.58 -31.02 -26.74
N ALA A 606 -15.44 -31.64 -27.03
CA ALA A 606 -15.34 -33.08 -27.26
C ALA A 606 -15.81 -33.88 -26.03
N ALA A 607 -15.33 -33.52 -24.83
CA ALA A 607 -15.74 -34.18 -23.58
C ALA A 607 -17.22 -34.00 -23.24
N ILE A 608 -17.88 -32.96 -23.74
CA ILE A 608 -19.33 -32.74 -23.59
C ILE A 608 -20.12 -33.63 -24.57
N GLU A 609 -19.60 -33.86 -25.77
CA GLU A 609 -20.30 -34.60 -26.83
C GLU A 609 -20.16 -36.13 -26.67
N ASP A 610 -18.99 -36.63 -26.25
CA ASP A 610 -18.66 -38.07 -26.20
C ASP A 610 -19.24 -38.87 -25.02
N GLY A 611 -19.63 -40.13 -25.27
CA GLY A 611 -20.47 -40.94 -24.38
C GLY A 611 -19.79 -41.62 -23.18
N ALA A 612 -18.47 -41.73 -23.14
CA ALA A 612 -17.71 -42.30 -22.02
C ALA A 612 -16.81 -41.22 -21.40
N GLY A 613 -17.21 -40.66 -20.26
CA GLY A 613 -16.53 -39.51 -19.63
C GLY A 613 -17.22 -38.16 -19.84
N ARG A 614 -18.51 -38.18 -20.20
CA ARG A 614 -19.35 -37.01 -20.46
C ARG A 614 -19.29 -36.02 -19.29
N ILE A 615 -18.70 -34.86 -19.51
CA ILE A 615 -18.80 -33.76 -18.54
C ILE A 615 -20.14 -33.05 -18.70
N TYR A 616 -20.81 -32.81 -17.59
CA TYR A 616 -22.00 -31.97 -17.60
C TYR A 616 -21.60 -30.52 -17.86
N ALA A 617 -22.31 -29.87 -18.78
CA ALA A 617 -22.17 -28.45 -19.04
C ALA A 617 -23.56 -27.85 -19.29
N SER A 618 -23.87 -26.76 -18.60
CA SER A 618 -25.10 -26.01 -18.84
C SER A 618 -25.17 -25.53 -20.29
N ARG A 619 -26.37 -25.28 -20.82
CA ARG A 619 -26.55 -24.71 -22.17
C ARG A 619 -25.71 -23.45 -22.36
N ARG A 620 -25.73 -22.55 -21.37
CA ARG A 620 -24.96 -21.30 -21.37
C ARG A 620 -23.45 -21.54 -21.42
N THR A 621 -22.94 -22.54 -20.70
CA THR A 621 -21.51 -22.93 -20.76
C THR A 621 -21.14 -23.41 -22.16
N LYS A 622 -21.99 -24.21 -22.81
CA LYS A 622 -21.76 -24.67 -24.19
C LYS A 622 -21.75 -23.51 -25.19
N GLU A 623 -22.68 -22.58 -25.06
CA GLU A 623 -22.73 -21.37 -25.90
C GLU A 623 -21.45 -20.54 -25.74
N HIS A 624 -21.00 -20.31 -24.51
CA HIS A 624 -19.74 -19.58 -24.24
C HIS A 624 -18.51 -20.30 -24.78
N LEU A 625 -18.44 -21.64 -24.69
CA LEU A 625 -17.35 -22.42 -25.28
C LEU A 625 -17.31 -22.29 -26.81
N LEU A 626 -18.47 -22.27 -27.48
CA LEU A 626 -18.52 -22.07 -28.93
C LEU A 626 -18.05 -20.66 -29.35
N VAL A 627 -18.45 -19.64 -28.59
CA VAL A 627 -17.98 -18.25 -28.82
C VAL A 627 -16.48 -18.13 -28.55
N GLU A 628 -15.98 -18.72 -27.46
CA GLU A 628 -14.56 -18.72 -27.14
C GLU A 628 -13.74 -19.46 -28.21
N ARG A 629 -14.24 -20.58 -28.72
CA ARG A 629 -13.63 -21.31 -29.84
C ARG A 629 -13.49 -20.41 -31.07
N ALA A 630 -14.58 -19.78 -31.49
CA ALA A 630 -14.57 -18.86 -32.64
C ALA A 630 -13.57 -17.71 -32.43
N ALA A 631 -13.53 -17.13 -31.22
CA ALA A 631 -12.60 -16.06 -30.90
C ALA A 631 -11.14 -16.53 -30.95
N THR A 632 -10.80 -17.67 -30.34
CA THR A 632 -9.44 -18.19 -30.26
C THR A 632 -8.89 -18.56 -31.64
N TYR A 633 -9.68 -19.23 -32.48
CA TYR A 633 -9.30 -19.47 -33.88
C TYR A 633 -9.16 -18.17 -34.67
N GLY A 634 -10.02 -17.17 -34.41
CA GLY A 634 -9.89 -15.86 -35.04
C GLY A 634 -8.56 -15.18 -34.68
N PHE A 635 -8.13 -15.28 -33.42
CA PHE A 635 -6.82 -14.75 -32.98
C PHE A 635 -5.66 -15.48 -33.67
N LEU A 636 -5.71 -16.82 -33.78
CA LEU A 636 -4.72 -17.62 -34.52
C LEU A 636 -4.63 -17.19 -35.99
N ALA A 637 -5.77 -17.01 -36.65
CA ALA A 637 -5.82 -16.59 -38.04
C ALA A 637 -5.22 -15.18 -38.25
N THR A 638 -5.57 -14.21 -37.40
CA THR A 638 -4.96 -12.87 -37.47
C THR A 638 -3.48 -12.88 -37.13
N ASP A 639 -3.06 -13.68 -36.14
CA ASP A 639 -1.65 -13.82 -35.79
C ASP A 639 -0.81 -14.38 -36.95
N SER A 640 -1.36 -15.36 -37.67
CA SER A 640 -0.72 -15.90 -38.88
C SER A 640 -0.58 -14.85 -40.00
N ALA A 641 -1.55 -13.94 -40.12
CA ALA A 641 -1.51 -12.84 -41.09
C ALA A 641 -0.46 -11.79 -40.73
N GLN A 642 -0.34 -11.41 -39.44
CA GLN A 642 0.63 -10.42 -38.95
C GLN A 642 2.09 -10.80 -39.22
N HIS A 643 2.42 -12.08 -39.14
CA HIS A 643 3.80 -12.56 -39.27
C HIS A 643 4.21 -12.86 -40.73
N ALA A 644 3.43 -12.40 -41.71
CA ALA A 644 3.66 -12.65 -43.14
C ALA A 644 3.91 -14.13 -43.45
N GLY A 645 3.15 -15.02 -42.78
CA GLY A 645 3.26 -16.47 -42.97
C GLY A 645 2.97 -16.90 -44.40
N ASP A 646 3.28 -18.15 -44.72
CA ASP A 646 2.92 -18.77 -46.00
C ASP A 646 1.42 -18.54 -46.28
N PRO A 647 1.03 -18.00 -47.46
CA PRO A 647 -0.37 -17.81 -47.82
C PRO A 647 -1.24 -19.04 -47.61
N SER A 648 -0.67 -20.24 -47.76
CA SER A 648 -1.39 -21.50 -47.50
C SER A 648 -1.80 -21.67 -46.03
N GLN A 649 -0.94 -21.24 -45.10
CA GLN A 649 -1.13 -21.34 -43.65
C GLN A 649 -2.11 -20.26 -43.13
N ILE A 650 -2.03 -19.04 -43.68
CA ILE A 650 -3.01 -17.98 -43.38
C ILE A 650 -4.41 -18.44 -43.79
N TRP A 651 -4.50 -19.03 -44.98
CA TRP A 651 -5.78 -19.48 -45.53
C TRP A 651 -6.37 -20.68 -44.79
N SER A 652 -5.55 -21.65 -44.38
CA SER A 652 -6.03 -22.78 -43.58
C SER A 652 -6.52 -22.32 -42.20
N SER A 653 -5.80 -21.39 -41.56
CA SER A 653 -6.19 -20.81 -40.28
C SER A 653 -7.49 -20.00 -40.40
N TYR A 654 -7.64 -19.23 -41.48
CA TYR A 654 -8.89 -18.53 -41.78
C TYR A 654 -10.08 -19.49 -41.93
N LYS A 655 -9.94 -20.57 -42.70
CA LYS A 655 -11.01 -21.56 -42.87
C LYS A 655 -11.44 -22.19 -41.54
N ALA A 656 -10.48 -22.58 -40.71
CA ALA A 656 -10.78 -23.12 -39.38
C ALA A 656 -11.55 -22.09 -38.51
N ALA A 657 -11.14 -20.83 -38.53
CA ALA A 657 -11.83 -19.75 -37.82
C ALA A 657 -13.23 -19.47 -38.37
N ARG A 658 -13.41 -19.50 -39.70
CA ARG A 658 -14.69 -19.34 -40.37
C ARG A 658 -15.66 -20.47 -40.01
N ASP A 659 -15.20 -21.70 -40.02
CA ASP A 659 -16.02 -22.87 -39.66
C ASP A 659 -16.44 -22.83 -38.18
N ALA A 660 -15.51 -22.48 -37.28
CA ALA A 660 -15.81 -22.29 -35.87
C ALA A 660 -16.84 -21.17 -35.65
N THR A 661 -16.70 -20.05 -36.36
CA THR A 661 -17.61 -18.90 -36.26
C THR A 661 -19.00 -19.24 -36.80
N ARG A 662 -19.09 -19.91 -37.96
CA ARG A 662 -20.37 -20.38 -38.52
C ARG A 662 -21.10 -21.33 -37.58
N LEU A 663 -20.38 -22.27 -36.97
CA LEU A 663 -20.96 -23.18 -35.98
C LEU A 663 -21.51 -22.39 -34.78
N ALA A 664 -20.75 -21.42 -34.26
CA ALA A 664 -21.21 -20.56 -33.18
C ALA A 664 -22.46 -19.75 -33.57
N THR A 665 -22.46 -19.07 -34.71
CA THR A 665 -23.62 -18.31 -35.22
C THR A 665 -24.87 -19.19 -35.37
N SER A 666 -24.72 -20.45 -35.79
CA SER A 666 -25.86 -21.36 -35.95
C SER A 666 -26.46 -21.86 -34.63
N ARG A 667 -25.69 -21.82 -33.53
CA ARG A 667 -26.07 -22.43 -32.23
C ARG A 667 -26.25 -21.42 -31.11
N VAL A 668 -25.72 -20.21 -31.26
CA VAL A 668 -25.72 -19.15 -30.24
C VAL A 668 -26.49 -17.95 -30.78
N ASP A 669 -27.59 -17.62 -30.11
CA ASP A 669 -28.39 -16.43 -30.43
C ASP A 669 -27.78 -15.19 -29.74
N SER A 670 -26.68 -14.69 -30.32
CA SER A 670 -25.92 -13.55 -29.80
C SER A 670 -25.20 -12.82 -30.94
N TYR A 671 -24.96 -11.52 -30.76
CA TYR A 671 -24.15 -10.73 -31.67
C TYR A 671 -22.65 -11.13 -31.66
N MET A 672 -22.14 -11.76 -30.59
CA MET A 672 -20.70 -12.00 -30.42
C MET A 672 -20.04 -12.84 -31.54
N PRO A 673 -20.62 -13.97 -32.01
CA PRO A 673 -20.10 -14.68 -33.19
C PRO A 673 -20.04 -13.82 -34.46
N LEU A 674 -21.05 -12.96 -34.68
CA LEU A 674 -21.09 -12.07 -35.84
C LEU A 674 -19.99 -10.99 -35.74
N ASP A 675 -19.79 -10.41 -34.56
CA ASP A 675 -18.66 -9.49 -34.31
C ASP A 675 -17.32 -10.16 -34.62
N ILE A 676 -17.15 -11.43 -34.22
CA ILE A 676 -15.95 -12.21 -34.52
C ILE A 676 -15.72 -12.37 -36.02
N SER A 677 -16.77 -12.73 -36.78
CA SER A 677 -16.70 -12.83 -38.23
C SER A 677 -16.28 -11.49 -38.87
N LEU A 678 -16.81 -10.36 -38.38
CA LEU A 678 -16.49 -9.03 -38.90
C LEU A 678 -15.03 -8.63 -38.67
N TRP A 679 -14.54 -8.73 -37.43
CA TRP A 679 -13.16 -8.30 -37.14
C TRP A 679 -12.13 -9.27 -37.70
N LEU A 680 -12.44 -10.57 -37.80
CA LEU A 680 -11.56 -11.59 -38.37
C LEU A 680 -11.17 -11.23 -39.81
N SER A 681 -12.15 -11.10 -40.69
CA SER A 681 -11.90 -10.81 -42.12
C SER A 681 -11.28 -9.42 -42.30
N SER A 682 -11.75 -8.43 -41.54
CA SER A 682 -11.20 -7.07 -41.60
C SER A 682 -9.74 -7.01 -41.17
N ARG A 683 -9.32 -7.73 -40.12
CA ARG A 683 -7.93 -7.71 -39.66
C ARG A 683 -7.00 -8.44 -40.60
N ILE A 684 -7.37 -9.63 -41.08
CA ILE A 684 -6.55 -10.38 -42.04
C ILE A 684 -6.25 -9.51 -43.28
N LEU A 685 -7.28 -8.89 -43.85
CA LEU A 685 -7.12 -8.02 -45.02
C LEU A 685 -6.30 -6.73 -44.73
N LYS A 686 -6.17 -6.29 -43.47
CA LYS A 686 -5.29 -5.18 -43.07
C LYS A 686 -3.85 -5.60 -42.84
N GLU A 687 -3.63 -6.81 -42.36
CA GLU A 687 -2.36 -7.27 -41.83
C GLU A 687 -1.47 -7.96 -42.87
N THR A 688 -2.04 -8.49 -43.95
CA THR A 688 -1.27 -9.13 -45.02
C THR A 688 -1.68 -8.67 -46.42
N SER A 689 -0.68 -8.57 -47.30
CA SER A 689 -0.85 -8.38 -48.75
C SER A 689 -0.53 -9.65 -49.54
N ASN A 690 -0.24 -10.76 -48.87
CA ASN A 690 0.26 -12.00 -49.49
C ASN A 690 -0.86 -12.95 -49.97
N LEU A 691 -2.12 -12.52 -49.88
CA LEU A 691 -3.27 -13.30 -50.33
C LEU A 691 -3.40 -13.22 -51.86
N ASN A 692 -3.86 -14.31 -52.48
CA ASN A 692 -4.23 -14.27 -53.88
C ASN A 692 -5.58 -13.55 -54.09
N THR A 693 -5.87 -13.16 -55.33
CA THR A 693 -7.09 -12.39 -55.65
C THR A 693 -8.38 -13.12 -55.27
N GLU A 694 -8.42 -14.45 -55.40
CA GLU A 694 -9.60 -15.26 -55.04
C GLU A 694 -9.85 -15.24 -53.53
N GLN A 695 -8.80 -15.42 -52.72
CA GLN A 695 -8.85 -15.37 -51.25
C GLN A 695 -9.24 -13.98 -50.75
N GLU A 696 -8.70 -12.93 -51.36
CA GLU A 696 -9.05 -11.54 -51.03
C GLU A 696 -10.54 -11.26 -51.30
N LEU A 697 -11.06 -11.72 -52.45
CA LEU A 697 -12.48 -11.58 -52.80
C LEU A 697 -13.38 -12.38 -51.87
N GLU A 698 -12.98 -13.59 -51.48
CA GLU A 698 -13.77 -14.43 -50.56
C GLU A 698 -13.86 -13.79 -49.16
N LEU A 699 -12.77 -13.24 -48.62
CA LEU A 699 -12.77 -12.50 -47.36
C LEU A 699 -13.67 -11.26 -47.41
N LYS A 700 -13.64 -10.51 -48.53
CA LYS A 700 -14.53 -9.35 -48.73
C LYS A 700 -15.99 -9.77 -48.84
N ALA A 701 -16.28 -10.88 -49.52
CA ALA A 701 -17.63 -11.42 -49.64
C ALA A 701 -18.17 -11.89 -48.28
N ASP A 702 -17.36 -12.59 -47.48
CA ASP A 702 -17.74 -13.02 -46.12
C ASP A 702 -17.96 -11.80 -45.21
N LEU A 703 -17.15 -10.75 -45.33
CA LEU A 703 -17.31 -9.50 -44.59
C LEU A 703 -18.64 -8.81 -44.93
N LEU A 704 -18.94 -8.63 -46.22
CA LEU A 704 -20.20 -8.02 -46.68
C LEU A 704 -21.42 -8.85 -46.27
N SER A 705 -21.38 -10.17 -46.48
CA SER A 705 -22.44 -11.09 -46.09
C SER A 705 -22.72 -11.04 -44.58
N THR A 706 -21.66 -10.94 -43.76
CA THR A 706 -21.83 -10.78 -42.32
C THR A 706 -22.47 -9.43 -41.98
N LEU A 707 -22.06 -8.32 -42.63
CA LEU A 707 -22.68 -7.01 -42.43
C LEU A 707 -24.17 -7.02 -42.77
N ASP A 708 -24.56 -7.67 -43.87
CA ASP A 708 -25.95 -7.78 -44.32
C ASP A 708 -26.80 -8.65 -43.36
N SER A 709 -26.17 -9.59 -42.66
CA SER A 709 -26.86 -10.51 -41.73
C SER A 709 -27.19 -9.89 -40.36
N VAL A 710 -26.57 -8.77 -40.00
CA VAL A 710 -26.76 -8.13 -38.69
C VAL A 710 -28.02 -7.27 -38.70
N ASP A 711 -29.01 -7.62 -37.88
CA ASP A 711 -30.15 -6.75 -37.60
C ASP A 711 -29.75 -5.68 -36.56
N ALA A 712 -29.37 -4.50 -37.05
CA ALA A 712 -28.98 -3.37 -36.21
C ALA A 712 -30.09 -2.89 -35.27
N GLY A 713 -31.36 -3.14 -35.59
CA GLY A 713 -32.51 -2.75 -34.75
C GLY A 713 -32.70 -3.65 -33.52
N ALA A 714 -32.15 -4.86 -33.55
CA ALA A 714 -32.22 -5.83 -32.47
C ALA A 714 -31.04 -5.75 -31.47
N LEU A 715 -30.02 -4.94 -31.77
CA LEU A 715 -28.82 -4.81 -30.94
C LEU A 715 -29.07 -3.91 -29.71
N ASP A 716 -28.53 -4.32 -28.56
CA ASP A 716 -28.44 -3.42 -27.42
C ASP A 716 -27.46 -2.25 -27.70
N PRO A 717 -27.49 -1.15 -26.93
CA PRO A 717 -26.65 0.02 -27.20
C PRO A 717 -25.14 -0.28 -27.26
N THR A 718 -24.64 -1.21 -26.44
CA THR A 718 -23.22 -1.58 -26.43
C THR A 718 -22.83 -2.41 -27.66
N GLN A 719 -23.68 -3.36 -28.05
CA GLN A 719 -23.51 -4.17 -29.25
C GLN A 719 -23.64 -3.32 -30.52
N PHE A 720 -24.57 -2.37 -30.53
CA PHE A 720 -24.75 -1.42 -31.63
C PHE A 720 -23.47 -0.58 -31.85
N GLU A 721 -22.89 -0.02 -30.77
CA GLU A 721 -21.62 0.71 -30.86
C GLU A 721 -20.49 -0.18 -31.37
N MET A 722 -20.39 -1.43 -30.88
CA MET A 722 -19.41 -2.41 -31.37
C MET A 722 -19.59 -2.67 -32.87
N PHE A 723 -20.82 -2.87 -33.33
CA PHE A 723 -21.15 -3.10 -34.73
C PHE A 723 -20.76 -1.93 -35.63
N GLN A 724 -21.11 -0.69 -35.26
CA GLN A 724 -20.72 0.48 -36.05
C GLN A 724 -19.19 0.66 -36.07
N ARG A 725 -18.48 0.31 -34.99
CA ARG A 725 -17.01 0.26 -35.00
C ARG A 725 -16.48 -0.77 -36.00
N GLN A 726 -17.08 -1.96 -36.09
CA GLN A 726 -16.70 -2.94 -37.10
C GLN A 726 -17.02 -2.45 -38.52
N ARG A 727 -18.15 -1.77 -38.75
CA ARG A 727 -18.49 -1.14 -40.04
C ARG A 727 -17.45 -0.12 -40.48
N LEU A 728 -16.97 0.74 -39.56
CA LEU A 728 -15.89 1.67 -39.84
C LEU A 728 -14.58 0.94 -40.22
N SER A 729 -14.24 -0.13 -39.50
CA SER A 729 -13.05 -0.93 -39.81
C SER A 729 -13.18 -1.67 -41.15
N ALA A 730 -14.36 -2.19 -41.46
CA ALA A 730 -14.67 -2.86 -42.72
C ALA A 730 -14.58 -1.90 -43.90
N ALA A 731 -15.15 -0.70 -43.75
CA ALA A 731 -15.14 0.35 -44.77
C ALA A 731 -13.72 0.75 -45.21
N GLU A 732 -12.77 0.81 -44.28
CA GLU A 732 -11.36 1.08 -44.57
C GLU A 732 -10.75 0.03 -45.51
N VAL A 733 -11.06 -1.24 -45.28
CA VAL A 733 -10.53 -2.37 -46.05
C VAL A 733 -11.22 -2.52 -47.40
N LEU A 734 -12.53 -2.31 -47.42
CA LEU A 734 -13.34 -2.31 -48.63
C LEU A 734 -13.10 -1.06 -49.50
N LYS A 735 -12.45 -0.03 -48.92
CA LYS A 735 -12.28 1.31 -49.51
C LYS A 735 -13.63 1.96 -49.87
N ASP A 736 -14.63 1.73 -49.04
CA ASP A 736 -15.99 2.22 -49.24
C ASP A 736 -16.27 3.41 -48.29
N THR A 737 -16.25 4.62 -48.86
CA THR A 737 -16.51 5.84 -48.08
C THR A 737 -17.97 5.98 -47.64
N ALA A 738 -18.92 5.38 -48.37
CA ALA A 738 -20.34 5.47 -48.03
C ALA A 738 -20.62 4.69 -46.74
N ILE A 739 -20.10 3.45 -46.63
CA ILE A 739 -20.22 2.65 -45.39
C ILE A 739 -19.57 3.39 -44.21
N ALA A 740 -18.42 4.04 -44.43
CA ALA A 740 -17.73 4.80 -43.38
C ALA A 740 -18.54 6.02 -42.91
N ASP A 741 -19.18 6.74 -43.82
CA ASP A 741 -19.98 7.92 -43.51
C ASP A 741 -21.31 7.54 -42.84
N GLU A 742 -21.99 6.50 -43.33
CA GLU A 742 -23.20 5.97 -42.70
C GLU A 742 -22.95 5.46 -41.29
N ALA A 743 -21.87 4.69 -41.07
CA ALA A 743 -21.54 4.18 -39.75
C ALA A 743 -21.18 5.31 -38.77
N PHE A 744 -20.50 6.34 -39.26
CA PHE A 744 -20.22 7.54 -38.47
C PHE A 744 -21.50 8.31 -38.13
N GLN A 745 -22.41 8.53 -39.09
CA GLN A 745 -23.69 9.19 -38.85
C GLN A 745 -24.56 8.41 -37.86
N ALA A 746 -24.56 7.08 -37.93
CA ALA A 746 -25.27 6.23 -36.97
C ALA A 746 -24.70 6.34 -35.54
N LEU A 747 -23.37 6.44 -35.39
CA LEU A 747 -22.73 6.70 -34.10
C LEU A 747 -23.05 8.11 -33.59
N ASP A 748 -23.00 9.13 -34.43
CA ASP A 748 -23.33 10.51 -34.04
C ASP A 748 -24.81 10.66 -33.64
N ALA A 749 -25.73 10.03 -34.38
CA ALA A 749 -27.16 10.03 -34.07
C ALA A 749 -27.50 9.39 -32.71
N THR A 750 -26.69 8.41 -32.29
CA THR A 750 -26.83 7.76 -30.97
C THR A 750 -26.05 8.48 -29.87
N GLY A 751 -25.38 9.59 -30.19
CA GLY A 751 -24.54 10.35 -29.26
C GLY A 751 -23.21 9.68 -28.93
N SER A 752 -22.82 8.63 -29.66
CA SER A 752 -21.54 7.94 -29.45
C SER A 752 -20.38 8.72 -30.06
N THR A 753 -19.39 9.00 -29.21
CA THR A 753 -18.16 9.72 -29.57
C THR A 753 -17.09 8.84 -30.22
N VAL A 754 -17.33 7.53 -30.35
CA VAL A 754 -16.39 6.57 -30.93
C VAL A 754 -16.00 6.93 -32.37
N GLY A 755 -16.97 7.35 -33.18
CA GLY A 755 -16.72 7.72 -34.57
C GLY A 755 -15.72 8.87 -34.68
N TYR A 756 -15.85 9.88 -33.82
CA TYR A 756 -14.92 11.00 -33.74
C TYR A 756 -13.52 10.56 -33.31
N TYR A 757 -13.43 9.70 -32.28
CA TYR A 757 -12.14 9.15 -31.84
C TYR A 757 -11.42 8.39 -32.97
N LEU A 758 -12.11 7.50 -33.67
CA LEU A 758 -11.51 6.67 -34.72
C LEU A 758 -11.06 7.52 -35.92
N ARG A 759 -11.86 8.50 -36.35
CA ARG A 759 -11.47 9.46 -37.40
C ARG A 759 -10.24 10.26 -36.98
N ALA A 760 -10.24 10.82 -35.77
CA ALA A 760 -9.10 11.56 -35.24
C ALA A 760 -7.84 10.68 -35.14
N ARG A 761 -7.98 9.41 -34.74
CA ARG A 761 -6.86 8.48 -34.62
C ARG A 761 -6.28 8.10 -35.99
N GLY A 762 -7.10 8.03 -37.04
CA GLY A 762 -6.65 7.84 -38.42
C GLY A 762 -5.83 9.02 -38.96
N LEU A 763 -6.08 10.24 -38.47
CA LEU A 763 -5.30 11.44 -38.80
C LEU A 763 -4.00 11.55 -37.98
N ALA A 764 -3.99 11.01 -36.76
CA ALA A 764 -2.88 11.12 -35.81
C ALA A 764 -1.64 10.31 -36.23
N PRO A 765 -0.43 10.72 -35.83
CA PRO A 765 0.78 9.94 -36.05
C PRO A 765 0.72 8.58 -35.35
N ARG A 766 1.38 7.59 -35.96
CA ARG A 766 1.54 6.26 -35.37
C ARG A 766 2.54 6.35 -34.21
N ARG A 767 2.30 5.54 -33.19
CA ARG A 767 3.17 5.47 -32.02
C ARG A 767 4.28 4.47 -32.30
N ASP A 768 5.39 4.94 -32.87
CA ASP A 768 6.55 4.09 -33.11
C ASP A 768 7.32 3.80 -31.81
N LYS A 769 7.98 2.64 -31.79
CA LYS A 769 8.67 2.12 -30.60
C LYS A 769 9.92 2.91 -30.23
N SER A 770 10.54 3.64 -31.16
CA SER A 770 11.74 4.44 -30.90
C SER A 770 11.45 5.62 -29.96
N ASP A 771 12.41 5.97 -29.10
CA ASP A 771 12.37 7.16 -28.22
C ASP A 771 12.78 8.45 -28.97
N GLY A 772 12.55 8.47 -30.29
CA GLY A 772 12.97 9.53 -31.19
C GLY A 772 12.12 10.79 -31.08
N VAL A 773 12.75 11.93 -31.38
CA VAL A 773 12.07 13.20 -31.66
C VAL A 773 11.22 13.02 -32.93
N PHE A 774 9.97 13.48 -32.90
CA PHE A 774 9.07 13.39 -34.04
C PHE A 774 9.56 14.18 -35.25
N SER A 775 9.30 13.63 -36.45
CA SER A 775 9.54 14.33 -37.71
C SER A 775 8.53 15.46 -37.93
N ASP A 776 8.84 16.44 -38.78
CA ASP A 776 7.91 17.53 -39.08
C ASP A 776 6.59 17.02 -39.70
N ALA A 777 6.63 15.91 -40.46
CA ALA A 777 5.43 15.24 -41.00
C ALA A 777 4.53 14.64 -39.91
N ASP A 778 5.10 14.13 -38.82
CA ASP A 778 4.32 13.63 -37.69
C ASP A 778 3.68 14.76 -36.88
N ILE A 779 4.35 15.91 -36.80
CA ILE A 779 3.82 17.13 -36.18
C ILE A 779 2.65 17.67 -37.01
N GLU A 780 2.73 17.64 -38.34
CA GLU A 780 1.60 18.00 -39.22
C GLU A 780 0.40 17.08 -39.01
N ARG A 781 0.61 15.77 -38.93
CA ARG A 781 -0.45 14.79 -38.61
C ARG A 781 -1.07 15.03 -37.23
N ALA A 782 -0.25 15.28 -36.21
CA ALA A 782 -0.73 15.62 -34.87
C ALA A 782 -1.56 16.90 -34.88
N SER A 783 -1.15 17.90 -35.66
CA SER A 783 -1.87 19.17 -35.82
C SER A 783 -3.21 18.97 -36.52
N ALA A 784 -3.28 18.14 -37.58
CA ALA A 784 -4.52 17.81 -38.26
C ALA A 784 -5.52 17.08 -37.34
N ALA A 785 -5.03 16.10 -36.56
CA ALA A 785 -5.87 15.37 -35.60
C ALA A 785 -6.38 16.28 -34.47
N ALA A 786 -5.52 17.15 -33.92
CA ALA A 786 -5.91 18.12 -32.90
C ALA A 786 -6.96 19.12 -33.43
N ALA A 787 -6.75 19.66 -34.64
CA ALA A 787 -7.69 20.59 -35.27
C ALA A 787 -9.08 19.96 -35.46
N TYR A 788 -9.13 18.71 -35.91
CA TYR A 788 -10.38 17.96 -36.07
C TYR A 788 -11.11 17.77 -34.71
N LEU A 789 -10.39 17.37 -33.66
CA LEU A 789 -10.98 17.20 -32.33
C LEU A 789 -11.49 18.53 -31.75
N ILE A 790 -10.72 19.62 -31.92
CA ILE A 790 -11.12 20.96 -31.49
C ILE A 790 -12.37 21.44 -32.23
N GLN A 791 -12.48 21.17 -33.54
CA GLN A 791 -13.68 21.53 -34.32
C GLN A 791 -14.95 20.89 -33.77
N HIS A 792 -14.84 19.68 -33.20
CA HIS A 792 -15.95 18.91 -32.65
C HIS A 792 -15.98 18.89 -31.11
N TYR A 793 -15.30 19.84 -30.45
CA TYR A 793 -15.08 19.83 -29.00
C TYR A 793 -16.36 19.68 -28.17
N SER A 794 -17.43 20.38 -28.55
CA SER A 794 -18.72 20.35 -27.83
C SER A 794 -19.35 18.95 -27.76
N ARG A 795 -19.04 18.07 -28.71
CA ARG A 795 -19.52 16.68 -28.74
C ARG A 795 -18.59 15.72 -28.00
N ILE A 796 -17.28 15.97 -28.00
CA ILE A 796 -16.27 15.02 -27.50
C ILE A 796 -15.76 15.33 -26.10
N SER A 797 -16.05 16.51 -25.56
CA SER A 797 -15.53 16.96 -24.24
C SER A 797 -15.90 16.04 -23.07
N THR A 798 -16.93 15.21 -23.24
CA THR A 798 -17.37 14.21 -22.26
C THR A 798 -16.75 12.81 -22.47
N ASP A 799 -15.98 12.56 -23.53
CA ASP A 799 -15.32 11.28 -23.78
C ASP A 799 -13.84 11.31 -23.36
N PRO A 800 -13.43 10.49 -22.37
CA PRO A 800 -12.04 10.47 -21.91
C PRO A 800 -11.04 10.03 -22.99
N ARG A 801 -11.41 9.19 -23.96
CA ARG A 801 -10.53 8.73 -25.05
C ARG A 801 -10.19 9.87 -25.99
N CYS A 802 -11.19 10.66 -26.37
CA CYS A 802 -11.02 11.84 -27.22
C CYS A 802 -10.19 12.92 -26.52
N MET A 803 -10.48 13.17 -25.24
CA MET A 803 -9.74 14.15 -24.45
C MET A 803 -8.28 13.75 -24.21
N GLN A 804 -8.01 12.46 -23.97
CA GLN A 804 -6.64 11.93 -23.88
C GLN A 804 -5.89 12.07 -25.20
N LEU A 805 -6.52 11.72 -26.33
CA LEU A 805 -5.90 11.85 -27.64
C LEU A 805 -5.61 13.33 -27.96
N LEU A 806 -6.55 14.24 -27.69
CA LEU A 806 -6.36 15.68 -27.87
C LEU A 806 -5.16 16.20 -27.05
N LEU A 807 -5.09 15.82 -25.77
CA LEU A 807 -3.98 16.18 -24.90
C LEU A 807 -2.64 15.66 -25.43
N ASP A 808 -2.58 14.40 -25.87
CA ASP A 808 -1.38 13.82 -26.46
C ASP A 808 -0.95 14.55 -27.74
N MET A 809 -1.89 14.91 -28.63
CA MET A 809 -1.58 15.60 -29.89
C MET A 809 -1.05 17.02 -29.65
N GLU A 810 -1.67 17.77 -28.74
CA GLU A 810 -1.20 19.11 -28.34
C GLU A 810 0.15 19.04 -27.59
N TRP A 811 0.39 17.96 -26.84
CA TRP A 811 1.69 17.70 -26.22
C TRP A 811 2.78 17.43 -27.26
N ILE A 812 2.50 16.63 -28.28
CA ILE A 812 3.44 16.38 -29.39
C ILE A 812 3.75 17.69 -30.13
N LYS A 813 2.74 18.53 -30.40
CA LYS A 813 2.92 19.82 -31.07
C LYS A 813 3.88 20.74 -30.30
N SER A 814 3.79 20.74 -28.98
CA SER A 814 4.58 21.64 -28.10
C SER A 814 5.95 21.08 -27.70
N THR A 815 6.08 19.75 -27.56
CA THR A 815 7.29 19.11 -27.01
C THR A 815 8.01 18.19 -27.99
N ARG A 816 7.44 17.91 -29.16
CA ARG A 816 7.95 16.94 -30.16
C ARG A 816 8.18 15.53 -29.58
N ARG A 817 7.53 15.19 -28.47
CA ARG A 817 7.65 13.90 -27.77
C ARG A 817 6.29 13.42 -27.25
N TRP A 818 6.21 12.13 -26.94
CA TRP A 818 5.03 11.54 -26.30
C TRP A 818 4.95 11.92 -24.82
N LEU A 819 3.74 12.26 -24.38
CA LEU A 819 3.45 12.46 -22.96
C LEU A 819 3.70 11.15 -22.18
N PHE A 820 4.37 11.25 -21.03
CA PHE A 820 4.71 10.14 -20.12
C PHE A 820 5.62 9.02 -20.67
N LYS A 821 6.26 9.18 -21.84
CA LYS A 821 7.21 8.18 -22.36
C LYS A 821 8.64 8.53 -21.94
N GLY A 822 9.25 7.71 -21.07
CA GLY A 822 10.63 7.89 -20.59
C GLY A 822 10.78 8.81 -19.38
N LEU A 823 12.03 9.05 -18.96
CA LEU A 823 12.39 9.94 -17.86
C LEU A 823 12.85 11.30 -18.39
N ARG A 824 12.81 12.33 -17.54
CA ARG A 824 13.27 13.71 -17.84
C ARG A 824 12.75 14.27 -19.18
N GLN A 825 11.47 14.06 -19.46
CA GLN A 825 10.84 14.58 -20.67
C GLN A 825 10.64 16.10 -20.60
N PRO A 826 10.74 16.81 -21.73
CA PRO A 826 10.53 18.25 -21.77
C PRO A 826 9.08 18.63 -21.45
N LEU A 827 8.90 19.82 -20.88
CA LEU A 827 7.60 20.45 -20.68
C LEU A 827 7.35 21.53 -21.73
N PRO A 828 6.08 21.85 -22.07
CA PRO A 828 5.76 22.95 -22.97
C PRO A 828 6.36 24.28 -22.47
N HIS A 829 7.22 24.90 -23.28
CA HIS A 829 7.93 26.13 -22.93
C HIS A 829 7.00 27.35 -22.95
N LEU A 830 6.02 27.39 -23.87
CA LEU A 830 5.03 28.47 -23.97
C LEU A 830 3.97 28.35 -22.87
N ARG A 831 3.62 29.49 -22.27
CA ARG A 831 2.57 29.57 -21.24
C ARG A 831 1.20 29.17 -21.79
N GLU A 832 0.88 29.58 -23.03
CA GLU A 832 -0.41 29.28 -23.66
C GLU A 832 -0.63 27.78 -23.85
N ASP A 833 0.42 27.04 -24.24
CA ASP A 833 0.35 25.58 -24.38
C ASP A 833 0.09 24.90 -23.04
N ARG A 834 0.74 25.37 -21.96
CA ARG A 834 0.50 24.88 -20.61
C ARG A 834 -0.93 25.14 -20.13
N LEU A 835 -1.48 26.31 -20.43
CA LEU A 835 -2.86 26.67 -20.07
C LEU A 835 -3.87 25.79 -20.83
N ARG A 836 -3.65 25.54 -22.13
CA ARG A 836 -4.47 24.61 -22.91
C ARG A 836 -4.40 23.17 -22.39
N ALA A 837 -3.20 22.68 -22.11
CA ALA A 837 -3.04 21.35 -21.53
C ALA A 837 -3.76 21.23 -20.18
N LYS A 838 -3.69 22.28 -19.34
CA LYS A 838 -4.41 22.35 -18.06
C LYS A 838 -5.93 22.36 -18.25
N SER A 839 -6.48 23.10 -19.21
CA SER A 839 -7.93 23.08 -19.48
C SER A 839 -8.40 21.71 -19.94
N TYR A 840 -7.66 21.04 -20.83
CA TYR A 840 -8.02 19.69 -21.28
C TYR A 840 -7.92 18.64 -20.16
N LEU A 841 -7.00 18.80 -19.21
CA LEU A 841 -6.91 17.94 -18.03
C LEU A 841 -8.10 18.13 -17.08
N LEU A 842 -8.55 19.37 -16.89
CA LEU A 842 -9.73 19.65 -16.08
C LEU A 842 -10.97 19.00 -16.69
N ASP A 843 -11.16 19.16 -18.00
CA ASP A 843 -12.29 18.57 -18.72
C ASP A 843 -12.20 17.03 -18.70
N LEU A 844 -11.00 16.46 -18.89
CA LEU A 844 -10.77 15.02 -18.72
C LEU A 844 -11.12 14.55 -17.30
N GLY A 845 -10.84 15.36 -16.28
CA GLY A 845 -11.19 15.05 -14.89
C GLY A 845 -12.69 15.02 -14.65
N LEU A 846 -13.45 15.90 -15.30
CA LEU A 846 -14.92 15.91 -15.24
C LEU A 846 -15.55 14.67 -15.87
N THR A 847 -14.86 14.01 -16.81
CA THR A 847 -15.34 12.76 -17.43
C THR A 847 -15.17 11.51 -16.56
N GLN A 848 -14.40 11.58 -15.46
CA GLN A 848 -14.02 10.41 -14.66
C GLN A 848 -14.67 10.48 -13.27
N PRO A 849 -15.66 9.62 -12.94
CA PRO A 849 -16.37 9.65 -11.65
C PRO A 849 -15.47 9.34 -10.44
N GLU A 850 -14.40 8.58 -10.64
CA GLU A 850 -13.39 8.27 -9.61
C GLU A 850 -12.26 9.32 -9.52
N GLY A 851 -12.34 10.36 -10.35
CA GLY A 851 -11.30 11.37 -10.53
C GLY A 851 -10.17 10.95 -11.46
N LEU A 852 -9.25 11.89 -11.74
CA LEU A 852 -8.12 11.68 -12.64
C LEU A 852 -7.18 10.57 -12.16
N GLN A 853 -6.71 9.74 -13.10
CA GLN A 853 -5.63 8.77 -12.84
C GLN A 853 -4.37 9.48 -12.30
N THR A 854 -3.57 8.75 -11.51
CA THR A 854 -2.36 9.25 -10.83
C THR A 854 -1.41 10.01 -11.76
N ARG A 855 -1.16 9.50 -12.99
CA ARG A 855 -0.29 10.16 -13.98
C ARG A 855 -0.81 11.54 -14.44
N TYR A 856 -2.12 11.69 -14.57
CA TYR A 856 -2.75 12.95 -14.99
C TYR A 856 -2.86 13.93 -13.82
N ARG A 857 -3.14 13.45 -12.61
CA ARG A 857 -3.03 14.26 -11.38
C ARG A 857 -1.60 14.77 -11.17
N TYR A 858 -0.59 13.97 -11.49
CA TYR A 858 0.80 14.40 -11.48
C TYR A 858 1.05 15.54 -12.48
N LEU A 859 0.54 15.42 -13.71
CA LEU A 859 0.65 16.49 -14.70
C LEU A 859 -0.11 17.76 -14.27
N GLU A 860 -1.30 17.60 -13.70
CA GLU A 860 -2.10 18.69 -13.13
C GLU A 860 -1.32 19.44 -12.04
N ALA A 861 -0.65 18.72 -11.13
CA ALA A 861 0.17 19.33 -10.08
C ALA A 861 1.32 20.16 -10.68
N ILE A 862 2.02 19.65 -11.69
CA ILE A 862 3.11 20.36 -12.37
C ILE A 862 2.59 21.65 -13.02
N LEU A 863 1.53 21.55 -13.82
CA LEU A 863 1.00 22.71 -14.55
C LEU A 863 0.45 23.76 -13.58
N THR A 864 -0.17 23.33 -12.48
CA THR A 864 -0.65 24.21 -11.40
C THR A 864 0.48 24.92 -10.68
N TRP A 865 1.60 24.21 -10.42
CA TRP A 865 2.80 24.80 -9.83
C TRP A 865 3.46 25.81 -10.78
N LEU A 866 3.59 25.47 -12.07
CA LEU A 866 4.18 26.36 -13.08
C LEU A 866 3.36 27.65 -13.28
N ASP A 867 2.03 27.58 -13.17
CA ASP A 867 1.10 28.72 -13.27
C ASP A 867 1.03 29.56 -11.98
N GLY A 868 1.74 29.16 -10.91
CA GLY A 868 1.91 29.96 -9.68
C GLY A 868 0.99 29.64 -8.53
N SER A 869 0.13 28.63 -8.64
CA SER A 869 -0.71 28.15 -7.53
C SER A 869 0.01 27.07 -6.71
N GLU A 870 1.08 27.45 -6.01
CA GLU A 870 1.95 26.51 -5.28
C GLU A 870 1.21 25.70 -4.22
N GLU A 871 0.35 26.33 -3.41
CA GLU A 871 -0.39 25.64 -2.35
C GLU A 871 -1.29 24.52 -2.89
N THR A 872 -2.00 24.79 -3.98
CA THR A 872 -2.87 23.81 -4.63
C THR A 872 -2.05 22.66 -5.21
N ALA A 873 -0.92 22.96 -5.86
CA ALA A 873 -0.03 21.93 -6.38
C ALA A 873 0.55 21.04 -5.28
N ILE A 874 0.97 21.62 -4.15
CA ILE A 874 1.46 20.87 -2.98
C ILE A 874 0.37 19.97 -2.41
N LYS A 875 -0.89 20.43 -2.32
CA LYS A 875 -2.01 19.58 -1.88
C LYS A 875 -2.20 18.38 -2.80
N ILE A 876 -2.13 18.57 -4.12
CA ILE A 876 -2.23 17.48 -5.10
C ILE A 876 -1.04 16.50 -4.93
N TRP A 877 0.19 17.00 -4.80
CA TRP A 877 1.38 16.17 -4.59
C TRP A 877 1.36 15.41 -3.27
N ARG A 878 0.86 15.96 -2.16
CA ARG A 878 0.72 15.22 -0.89
C ARG A 878 -0.23 14.04 -1.03
N LYS A 879 -1.34 14.24 -1.74
CA LYS A 879 -2.28 13.15 -2.06
C LYS A 879 -1.63 12.12 -2.99
N LEU A 880 -0.85 12.55 -3.99
CA LEU A 880 -0.10 11.66 -4.88
C LEU A 880 1.01 10.86 -4.18
N ASP A 881 1.81 11.48 -3.30
CA ASP A 881 2.83 10.79 -2.51
C ASP A 881 2.20 9.70 -1.64
N THR A 882 1.01 9.98 -1.11
CA THR A 882 0.20 9.02 -0.33
C THR A 882 -0.31 7.87 -1.20
N ASP A 883 -0.96 8.19 -2.33
CA ASP A 883 -1.59 7.20 -3.21
C ASP A 883 -0.53 6.27 -3.87
N THR A 884 0.68 6.78 -4.10
CA THR A 884 1.77 6.03 -4.77
C THR A 884 2.73 5.31 -3.82
N ARG A 885 2.67 5.55 -2.50
CA ARG A 885 3.68 5.11 -1.52
C ARG A 885 4.00 3.61 -1.53
N TYR A 886 3.01 2.78 -1.84
CA TYR A 886 3.12 1.32 -1.85
C TYR A 886 2.74 0.68 -3.20
N VAL A 887 2.48 1.51 -4.23
CA VAL A 887 1.98 1.06 -5.54
C VAL A 887 3.02 1.27 -6.63
N GLU A 888 3.78 2.37 -6.59
CA GLU A 888 4.68 2.76 -7.68
C GLU A 888 6.12 2.93 -7.18
N ALA A 889 6.93 1.88 -7.32
CA ALA A 889 8.35 1.90 -6.92
C ALA A 889 9.14 3.03 -7.60
N GLY A 890 8.77 3.40 -8.84
CA GLY A 890 9.35 4.50 -9.60
C GLY A 890 8.88 5.90 -9.19
N ARG A 891 8.16 6.08 -8.07
CA ARG A 891 7.58 7.37 -7.67
C ARG A 891 8.59 8.50 -7.42
N VAL A 892 9.83 8.12 -7.13
CA VAL A 892 10.95 9.04 -6.87
C VAL A 892 11.69 9.47 -8.14
N LEU A 893 11.46 8.79 -9.27
CA LEU A 893 12.17 9.06 -10.52
C LEU A 893 11.64 10.33 -11.19
N ALA A 894 12.56 11.19 -11.62
CA ALA A 894 12.26 12.41 -12.36
C ALA A 894 11.68 12.11 -13.74
N ARG A 895 10.40 12.45 -13.96
CA ARG A 895 9.68 12.16 -15.21
C ARG A 895 9.71 13.32 -16.17
N HIS A 896 9.59 14.55 -15.69
CA HIS A 896 9.59 15.76 -16.51
C HIS A 896 10.59 16.78 -15.99
N VAL A 897 11.08 17.64 -16.88
CA VAL A 897 12.04 18.71 -16.56
C VAL A 897 11.61 20.01 -17.24
N VAL A 898 11.86 21.15 -16.59
CA VAL A 898 11.65 22.47 -17.20
C VAL A 898 12.69 22.69 -18.30
N THR A 899 12.24 23.03 -19.51
CA THR A 899 13.10 23.22 -20.68
C THR A 899 12.91 24.57 -21.37
N ASP A 900 13.93 25.00 -22.10
CA ASP A 900 13.92 26.19 -22.95
C ASP A 900 13.24 25.94 -24.31
N GLU A 901 13.27 26.94 -25.21
CA GLU A 901 12.74 26.86 -26.58
C GLU A 901 13.41 25.77 -27.43
N ARG A 902 14.65 25.39 -27.10
CA ARG A 902 15.42 24.32 -27.75
C ARG A 902 15.22 22.95 -27.07
N GLN A 903 14.27 22.85 -26.14
CA GLN A 903 13.98 21.67 -25.33
C GLN A 903 15.16 21.21 -24.47
N GLN A 904 16.10 22.10 -24.16
CA GLN A 904 17.21 21.83 -23.24
C GLN A 904 16.80 22.19 -21.81
N PRO A 905 17.25 21.44 -20.79
CA PRO A 905 16.95 21.78 -19.40
C PRO A 905 17.41 23.19 -19.04
N VAL A 906 16.50 23.98 -18.45
CA VAL A 906 16.85 25.32 -17.94
C VAL A 906 17.68 25.16 -16.67
N VAL A 907 18.84 25.82 -16.63
CA VAL A 907 19.75 25.77 -15.49
C VAL A 907 19.39 26.87 -14.50
N TYR A 908 19.24 26.49 -13.24
CA TYR A 908 18.89 27.36 -12.13
C TYR A 908 19.99 27.39 -11.06
N SER A 909 19.94 28.42 -10.23
CA SER A 909 20.61 28.50 -8.93
C SER A 909 19.59 28.83 -7.85
N GLY A 910 19.83 28.37 -6.64
CA GLY A 910 18.94 28.61 -5.50
C GLY A 910 19.68 28.60 -4.18
N VAL A 911 19.04 29.09 -3.13
CA VAL A 911 19.60 29.17 -1.78
C VAL A 911 18.96 28.10 -0.90
N ALA A 912 19.77 27.28 -0.24
CA ALA A 912 19.26 26.30 0.72
C ALA A 912 18.67 27.02 1.94
N GLU A 913 17.37 26.86 2.19
CA GLU A 913 16.68 27.54 3.30
C GLU A 913 16.64 26.68 4.57
N ARG A 914 16.39 25.37 4.42
CA ARG A 914 16.25 24.46 5.57
C ARG A 914 16.40 22.99 5.16
N GLN A 915 16.83 22.17 6.10
CA GLN A 915 16.81 20.71 5.99
C GLN A 915 15.42 20.19 6.37
N ILE A 916 14.82 19.38 5.51
CA ILE A 916 13.47 18.83 5.72
C ILE A 916 13.53 17.52 6.51
N ALA A 917 14.42 16.60 6.11
CA ALA A 917 14.63 15.30 6.76
C ALA A 917 15.87 14.61 6.20
N GLY A 918 16.79 14.15 7.07
CA GLY A 918 18.01 13.43 6.66
C GLY A 918 18.70 14.11 5.48
N ASP A 919 18.84 13.42 4.35
CA ASP A 919 19.50 13.93 3.14
C ASP A 919 18.65 14.90 2.29
N ARG A 920 17.48 15.35 2.74
CA ARG A 920 16.56 16.18 1.95
C ARG A 920 16.53 17.64 2.40
N TRP A 921 16.74 18.55 1.46
CA TRP A 921 16.83 20.00 1.65
C TRP A 921 15.75 20.74 0.88
N SER A 922 15.31 21.90 1.39
CA SER A 922 14.43 22.85 0.70
C SER A 922 15.28 24.00 0.16
N ILE A 923 15.19 24.26 -1.14
CA ILE A 923 15.94 25.31 -1.83
C ILE A 923 14.99 26.33 -2.42
N TYR A 924 15.23 27.60 -2.14
CA TYR A 924 14.52 28.71 -2.76
C TYR A 924 15.19 29.12 -4.07
N VAL A 925 14.43 29.07 -5.16
CA VAL A 925 14.89 29.43 -6.52
C VAL A 925 14.32 30.79 -6.88
N GLU A 926 15.15 31.84 -6.80
CA GLU A 926 14.73 33.23 -7.03
C GLU A 926 14.11 33.43 -8.42
N ALA A 927 14.69 32.82 -9.46
CA ALA A 927 14.22 32.92 -10.84
C ALA A 927 12.79 32.41 -11.06
N VAL A 928 12.27 31.56 -10.18
CA VAL A 928 10.90 31.03 -10.23
C VAL A 928 10.05 31.57 -9.06
N GLY A 929 10.70 32.18 -8.06
CA GLY A 929 10.07 32.68 -6.83
C GLY A 929 9.45 31.56 -5.97
N ARG A 930 10.01 30.34 -6.02
CA ARG A 930 9.41 29.13 -5.42
C ARG A 930 10.43 28.20 -4.80
N ARG A 931 9.94 27.30 -3.95
CA ARG A 931 10.75 26.27 -3.28
C ARG A 931 10.79 24.97 -4.08
N VAL A 932 11.95 24.32 -4.05
CA VAL A 932 12.23 23.04 -4.72
C VAL A 932 13.02 22.15 -3.77
N ASP A 933 12.70 20.87 -3.72
CA ASP A 933 13.43 19.93 -2.87
C ASP A 933 14.77 19.52 -3.51
N LEU A 934 15.79 19.27 -2.71
CA LEU A 934 17.09 18.74 -3.14
C LEU A 934 17.48 17.53 -2.29
N LEU A 935 18.11 16.53 -2.93
CA LEU A 935 18.70 15.38 -2.25
C LEU A 935 20.22 15.55 -2.19
N ALA A 936 20.78 15.56 -0.98
CA ALA A 936 22.21 15.77 -0.73
C ALA A 936 23.10 14.78 -1.51
N ASN A 937 22.69 13.51 -1.56
CA ASN A 937 23.42 12.46 -2.28
C ASN A 937 23.51 12.70 -3.80
N SER A 938 22.64 13.52 -4.38
CA SER A 938 22.72 13.90 -5.79
C SER A 938 23.73 15.04 -6.06
N PHE A 939 24.21 15.69 -5.01
CA PHE A 939 25.14 16.82 -5.04
C PHE A 939 26.33 16.60 -4.07
N PRO A 940 27.11 15.50 -4.20
CA PRO A 940 28.15 15.13 -3.23
C PRO A 940 29.33 16.11 -3.13
N ASN A 941 29.44 17.05 -4.08
CA ASN A 941 30.53 18.03 -4.13
C ASN A 941 30.09 19.44 -3.71
N GLU A 942 28.82 19.61 -3.33
CA GLU A 942 28.27 20.88 -2.83
C GLU A 942 28.17 20.79 -1.31
N ASP A 943 28.72 21.77 -0.60
CA ASP A 943 28.63 21.87 0.85
C ASP A 943 27.27 22.48 1.23
N LEU A 944 26.31 21.61 1.56
CA LEU A 944 24.92 21.99 1.81
C LEU A 944 24.75 22.47 3.25
N ALA A 945 24.57 23.78 3.40
CA ALA A 945 24.20 24.43 4.66
C ALA A 945 23.15 25.53 4.41
N VAL A 946 22.38 25.89 5.44
CA VAL A 946 21.39 26.97 5.36
C VAL A 946 22.07 28.28 4.94
N GLY A 947 21.50 28.97 3.95
CA GLY A 947 22.04 30.19 3.35
C GLY A 947 23.05 29.97 2.23
N ARG A 948 23.51 28.74 1.97
CA ARG A 948 24.44 28.46 0.85
C ARG A 948 23.70 28.39 -0.49
N THR A 949 24.34 28.93 -1.52
CA THR A 949 23.84 28.88 -2.90
C THR A 949 24.25 27.58 -3.56
N VAL A 950 23.27 26.80 -4.02
CA VAL A 950 23.47 25.64 -4.90
C VAL A 950 23.31 26.08 -6.35
N ARG A 951 24.23 25.64 -7.22
CA ARG A 951 24.27 26.03 -8.63
C ARG A 951 24.14 24.81 -9.54
N ASN A 952 23.89 25.05 -10.83
CA ASN A 952 23.96 24.05 -11.91
C ASN A 952 22.97 22.88 -11.78
N PHE A 953 21.73 23.16 -11.44
CA PHE A 953 20.65 22.16 -11.45
C PHE A 953 19.49 22.58 -12.34
N ALA A 954 18.75 21.61 -12.85
CA ALA A 954 17.47 21.80 -13.51
C ALA A 954 16.34 21.48 -12.54
N ILE A 955 15.18 22.10 -12.73
CA ILE A 955 13.98 21.76 -11.96
C ILE A 955 13.29 20.59 -12.68
N ALA A 956 13.30 19.44 -12.02
CA ALA A 956 12.61 18.24 -12.47
C ALA A 956 11.42 17.93 -11.56
N PHE A 957 10.54 17.03 -11.99
CA PHE A 957 9.33 16.66 -11.27
C PHE A 957 9.20 15.14 -11.16
N ASN A 958 8.79 14.69 -9.98
CA ASN A 958 8.36 13.32 -9.70
C ASN A 958 7.02 13.33 -8.94
N TYR A 959 6.51 12.18 -8.50
CA TYR A 959 5.23 12.12 -7.80
C TYR A 959 5.24 12.73 -6.40
N ARG A 960 6.42 13.08 -5.87
CA ARG A 960 6.58 13.72 -4.55
C ARG A 960 6.64 15.24 -4.64
N GLY A 961 6.91 15.79 -5.83
CA GLY A 961 7.02 17.23 -6.03
C GLY A 961 8.13 17.66 -6.99
N PRO A 962 8.42 18.97 -7.03
CA PRO A 962 9.58 19.52 -7.72
C PRO A 962 10.87 19.11 -6.99
N ILE A 963 11.88 18.69 -7.76
CA ILE A 963 13.18 18.28 -7.27
C ILE A 963 14.30 18.91 -8.11
N ALA A 964 15.38 19.33 -7.44
CA ALA A 964 16.60 19.78 -8.08
C ALA A 964 17.35 18.57 -8.65
N ASP A 965 17.55 18.56 -9.96
CA ASP A 965 18.22 17.50 -10.71
C ASP A 965 19.52 18.04 -11.31
N ARG A 966 20.65 17.41 -11.00
CA ARG A 966 21.96 17.92 -11.38
C ARG A 966 22.15 17.86 -12.90
N VAL A 967 22.52 18.98 -13.51
CA VAL A 967 22.88 19.01 -14.94
C VAL A 967 24.34 18.56 -15.04
N ALA A 968 24.59 17.40 -15.66
CA ALA A 968 25.95 16.93 -15.88
C ALA A 968 26.69 17.91 -16.80
N THR A 969 27.59 18.72 -16.24
CA THR A 969 28.55 19.49 -17.01
C THR A 969 29.43 18.47 -17.75
N ARG A 970 29.28 18.35 -19.07
CA ARG A 970 30.33 17.74 -19.89
C ARG A 970 31.59 18.57 -19.65
N LEU A 971 32.51 18.04 -18.85
CA LEU A 971 33.88 18.51 -18.83
C LEU A 971 34.42 18.28 -20.24
N ALA A 972 34.66 19.37 -20.95
CA ALA A 972 35.55 19.38 -22.09
C ALA A 972 36.92 18.83 -21.64
N SER A 973 37.58 18.09 -22.53
CA SER A 973 38.93 17.49 -22.42
C SER A 973 39.08 16.17 -21.62
N ARG A 974 38.91 15.02 -22.29
CA ARG A 974 40.02 14.18 -22.77
C ARG A 974 39.52 13.11 -23.74
#